data_AF-A0A8X6USR2-F1
#
_entry.id   AF-A0A8X6USR2-F1
#
_cell.length_a   1.000
_cell.length_b   1.000
_cell.length_c   1.000
_cell.angle_alpha   90.00
_cell.angle_beta   90.00
_cell.angle_gamma   90.00
#
_symmetry.space_group_name_H-M   'P 1'
#
loop_
_entity.id
_entity.type
_entity.pdbx_description
1 polymer ?
#
loop_
_entity_poly.entity_id
_entity_poly.type
_entity_poly.pdbx_seq_one_letter_code
_entity_poly.pdbx_strand_id
1 'polypeptide(L)'
;MKPELHICGEFLTLDSMSDCDALVRGQEGWIFTPNYPSDYDDHRTCDYVVQRLTPDTCRVEMTLNDFDLEESDHCLNDYLDLRDGQQGVLCGALASGTKKQLQFRSGQYTMTLRFKTDKENTRKGFMIQLKQIPRSCGATNVPSPNACNQYIDTFTSSVTSPGYPNGYPSNLRCAFTIRRADSRICKVLLEIRLLDFGRHSAGPCRGDYLEFPDLSRTCSGYPSRKIVDFLRGSDLLTFNFVSDGYGSGKGFDIEILQVPDSCTSSPAPPRLPRPGDHQECDQEVSSVTGHFTSPKFPNPYGPNERCRYTLRKVDPSVCSVELDFRRFELEYSGPRCSKDYLTLPSLNRLCGSISGKQLMELSKDSDYVNLYFVSDGYGHGLGFDIHVTQLFNTCEGHRLHGPCDQEVGTLTGRFTSPGFPSSYPANQRCTYSVHRTDATVCSVDLRFITFDVEFSGDQCSKDFLMMPDRTRLCGTTSGTRVIKFPAGSDILALNFFSDEYRSGRGFDIEVTQRRNTCRVPASDCGAEVTSSAGRITSPGYPRYYTSGLRCHYKIRRPDPSTCTVELDFRVFDVAMSAGCSEDYLQLPDQSRLCGSQTTTMISPGYQSGSYPDNADCRYTVKKSSFQVCALQVKFYTFDLEQSEDCAKDYLFIAEQKLCGRMEYDSVRTHEFLEDEMIIQFHSDAFKNGAGFFLLFEQKTC
;
A
#
# COMPACT_ATOMS: atom_id res chain seq x y z
N MET A 1 12.83 36.38 34.00
CA MET A 1 12.21 37.23 32.95
C MET A 1 12.20 36.44 31.65
N LYS A 2 11.21 36.73 30.81
CA LYS A 2 10.73 35.99 29.63
C LYS A 2 11.82 35.45 28.66
N PRO A 3 11.48 34.39 27.89
CA PRO A 3 12.42 33.50 27.24
C PRO A 3 12.91 34.02 25.89
N GLU A 4 14.18 33.71 25.62
CA GLU A 4 14.81 33.75 24.31
C GLU A 4 14.22 32.67 23.41
N LEU A 5 13.87 33.06 22.19
CA LEU A 5 13.57 32.15 21.09
C LEU A 5 14.92 31.83 20.41
N HIS A 6 15.48 30.66 20.70
CA HIS A 6 16.54 30.04 19.90
C HIS A 6 15.95 28.89 19.12
N ILE A 7 15.92 29.04 17.79
CA ILE A 7 15.71 27.94 16.85
C ILE A 7 17.11 27.52 16.38
N CYS A 8 17.46 26.27 16.65
CA CYS A 8 18.70 25.62 16.20
C CYS A 8 18.49 24.94 14.83
N GLY A 9 19.33 25.30 13.84
CA GLY A 9 19.94 24.45 12.78
C GLY A 9 19.03 23.90 11.66
N GLU A 10 19.42 23.80 10.38
CA GLU A 10 20.76 23.74 9.77
C GLU A 10 20.81 24.34 8.34
N PHE A 11 21.96 24.93 8.02
CA PHE A 11 22.42 25.30 6.68
C PHE A 11 23.06 24.10 5.97
N LEU A 12 22.93 24.04 4.64
CA LEU A 12 23.95 23.48 3.75
C LEU A 12 24.24 24.51 2.63
N THR A 13 25.48 25.00 2.61
CA THR A 13 26.05 25.93 1.61
C THR A 13 26.69 25.19 0.44
N LEU A 14 26.64 25.78 -0.77
CA LEU A 14 27.60 25.77 -1.91
C LEU A 14 26.80 26.30 -3.14
N ASP A 15 27.22 27.23 -3.99
CA ASP A 15 28.47 27.96 -4.22
C ASP A 15 28.13 29.24 -5.04
N SER A 16 28.86 30.32 -4.82
CA SER A 16 28.81 31.69 -5.41
C SER A 16 27.55 32.17 -6.18
N MET A 17 26.74 33.04 -5.55
CA MET A 17 25.90 34.04 -6.25
C MET A 17 26.03 35.38 -5.51
N SER A 18 25.83 36.52 -6.18
CA SER A 18 26.20 37.86 -5.69
C SER A 18 25.42 38.28 -4.42
N ASP A 19 25.90 39.32 -3.71
CA ASP A 19 25.35 39.83 -2.44
C ASP A 19 23.86 40.22 -2.46
N CYS A 20 23.24 40.32 -3.64
CA CYS A 20 21.82 40.69 -3.81
C CYS A 20 21.00 39.70 -4.64
N ASP A 21 21.58 38.58 -5.09
CA ASP A 21 20.85 37.57 -5.83
C ASP A 21 19.89 36.82 -4.90
N ALA A 22 18.70 36.49 -5.38
CA ALA A 22 17.71 35.79 -4.57
C ALA A 22 16.98 34.70 -5.35
N LEU A 23 16.69 33.59 -4.67
CA LEU A 23 15.96 32.47 -5.22
C LEU A 23 14.58 32.37 -4.56
N VAL A 24 13.53 32.58 -5.35
CA VAL A 24 12.15 32.52 -4.86
C VAL A 24 11.63 31.08 -5.03
N ARG A 25 11.45 30.40 -3.90
CA ARG A 25 10.86 29.05 -3.80
C ARG A 25 9.54 29.12 -3.04
N GLY A 26 8.43 28.89 -3.74
CA GLY A 26 7.10 28.94 -3.13
C GLY A 26 6.01 29.35 -4.11
N GLN A 27 4.76 29.07 -3.74
CA GLN A 27 3.59 29.48 -4.52
C GLN A 27 3.41 31.00 -4.54
N GLU A 28 3.81 31.65 -3.46
CA GLU A 28 3.88 33.10 -3.33
C GLU A 28 5.25 33.49 -2.77
N GLY A 29 5.74 34.67 -3.14
CA GLY A 29 7.03 35.18 -2.68
C GLY A 29 7.15 36.68 -2.90
N TRP A 30 8.15 37.29 -2.26
CA TRP A 30 8.41 38.72 -2.34
C TRP A 30 9.86 38.96 -2.75
N ILE A 31 10.08 39.96 -3.60
CA ILE A 31 11.40 40.45 -3.95
C ILE A 31 11.49 41.95 -3.68
N PHE A 32 12.65 42.37 -3.21
CA PHE A 32 12.94 43.74 -2.83
C PHE A 32 14.28 44.15 -3.44
N THR A 33 14.42 45.43 -3.79
CA THR A 33 15.76 45.99 -4.07
C THR A 33 16.63 45.96 -2.80
N PRO A 34 17.96 45.85 -2.95
CA PRO A 34 18.87 46.05 -1.84
C PRO A 34 18.58 47.38 -1.13
N ASN A 35 18.68 47.39 0.20
CA ASN A 35 18.44 48.54 1.08
C ASN A 35 16.98 49.05 1.16
N TYR A 36 16.02 48.47 0.41
CA TYR A 36 14.61 48.87 0.49
C TYR A 36 14.09 48.87 1.95
N PRO A 37 13.41 49.93 2.42
CA PRO A 37 12.83 51.04 1.66
C PRO A 37 13.75 52.26 1.42
N SER A 38 15.03 52.17 1.76
CA SER A 38 16.03 53.20 1.42
C SER A 38 16.50 53.06 -0.03
N ASP A 39 17.17 54.09 -0.54
CA ASP A 39 17.63 54.09 -1.93
C ASP A 39 18.63 52.94 -2.20
N TYR A 40 18.50 52.31 -3.37
CA TYR A 40 19.39 51.22 -3.79
C TYR A 40 20.82 51.72 -4.10
N ASP A 41 21.79 50.80 -4.14
CA ASP A 41 23.17 51.12 -4.53
C ASP A 41 23.33 51.27 -6.06
N ASP A 42 24.23 52.16 -6.48
CA ASP A 42 24.68 52.26 -7.88
C ASP A 42 25.61 51.08 -8.29
N HIS A 43 25.80 50.90 -9.60
CA HIS A 43 26.64 49.87 -10.23
C HIS A 43 26.35 48.42 -9.84
N ARG A 44 25.09 48.08 -9.56
CA ARG A 44 24.69 46.73 -9.16
C ARG A 44 24.05 45.96 -10.30
N THR A 45 24.16 44.64 -10.22
CA THR A 45 23.35 43.70 -11.01
C THR A 45 22.89 42.61 -10.07
N CYS A 46 21.58 42.44 -9.93
CA CYS A 46 20.96 41.48 -9.03
C CYS A 46 20.02 40.57 -9.81
N ASP A 47 20.21 39.26 -9.67
CA ASP A 47 19.37 38.25 -10.30
C ASP A 47 18.38 37.64 -9.30
N TYR A 48 17.10 37.85 -9.58
CA TYR A 48 15.99 37.22 -8.87
C TYR A 48 15.51 36.03 -9.69
N VAL A 49 15.92 34.83 -9.28
CA VAL A 49 15.54 33.59 -9.94
C VAL A 49 14.24 33.08 -9.33
N VAL A 50 13.19 33.00 -10.13
CA VAL A 50 11.92 32.39 -9.73
C VAL A 50 11.93 30.94 -10.19
N GLN A 51 11.97 30.02 -9.23
CA GLN A 51 11.91 28.59 -9.52
C GLN A 51 10.46 28.18 -9.69
N ARG A 52 10.16 27.54 -10.82
CA ARG A 52 8.84 27.05 -11.15
C ARG A 52 8.38 26.06 -10.08
N LEU A 53 7.29 26.40 -9.37
CA LEU A 53 6.79 25.60 -8.25
C LEU A 53 6.47 24.17 -8.70
N THR A 54 5.82 24.07 -9.86
CA THR A 54 5.37 22.81 -10.46
C THR A 54 5.31 22.93 -11.99
N PRO A 55 5.48 21.84 -12.77
CA PRO A 55 5.43 21.91 -14.23
C PRO A 55 4.08 22.38 -14.83
N ASP A 56 2.98 22.32 -14.09
CA ASP A 56 1.65 22.89 -14.44
C ASP A 56 1.51 24.38 -14.13
N THR A 57 2.50 24.99 -13.46
CA THR A 57 2.58 26.45 -13.28
C THR A 57 3.01 27.06 -14.60
N CYS A 58 2.10 27.53 -15.46
CA CYS A 58 2.47 28.13 -16.74
C CYS A 58 2.79 29.64 -16.66
N ARG A 59 2.32 30.33 -15.62
CA ARG A 59 2.55 31.78 -15.46
C ARG A 59 2.79 32.22 -14.01
N VAL A 60 3.47 33.35 -13.88
CA VAL A 60 3.68 34.10 -12.64
C VAL A 60 2.92 35.43 -12.75
N GLU A 61 2.02 35.67 -11.80
CA GLU A 61 1.38 36.96 -11.60
C GLU A 61 2.27 37.80 -10.68
N MET A 62 2.78 38.89 -11.23
CA MET A 62 3.66 39.84 -10.56
C MET A 62 2.86 41.09 -10.21
N THR A 63 2.91 41.52 -8.95
CA THR A 63 2.26 42.76 -8.46
C THR A 63 3.33 43.70 -7.94
N LEU A 64 3.46 44.88 -8.55
CA LEU A 64 4.35 45.95 -8.12
C LEU A 64 3.66 46.72 -6.98
N ASN A 65 4.03 46.48 -5.74
CA ASN A 65 3.44 47.17 -4.60
C ASN A 65 4.15 48.50 -4.30
N ASP A 66 5.44 48.59 -4.59
CA ASP A 66 6.18 49.84 -4.70
C ASP A 66 7.21 49.68 -5.82
N PHE A 67 7.41 50.71 -6.65
CA PHE A 67 8.34 50.66 -7.79
C PHE A 67 8.74 52.08 -8.23
N ASP A 68 9.97 52.45 -7.92
CA ASP A 68 10.59 53.73 -8.25
C ASP A 68 12.07 53.52 -8.59
N LEU A 69 12.36 53.47 -9.89
CA LEU A 69 13.71 53.42 -10.46
C LEU A 69 14.01 54.70 -11.24
N GLU A 70 15.28 54.97 -11.56
CA GLU A 70 15.63 56.09 -12.43
C GLU A 70 14.87 56.02 -13.78
N GLU A 71 14.28 57.14 -14.19
CA GLU A 71 13.60 57.25 -15.49
C GLU A 71 14.62 57.67 -16.57
N SER A 72 14.69 56.90 -17.66
CA SER A 72 15.57 57.16 -18.80
C SER A 72 14.91 56.74 -20.12
N ASP A 73 15.34 57.35 -21.22
CA ASP A 73 14.86 56.99 -22.56
C ASP A 73 15.11 55.50 -22.83
N HIS A 74 14.03 54.76 -23.11
CA HIS A 74 14.04 53.31 -23.31
C HIS A 74 14.60 52.47 -22.14
N CYS A 75 14.62 53.00 -20.91
CA CYS A 75 15.12 52.31 -19.71
C CYS A 75 16.55 51.79 -19.84
N LEU A 76 17.46 52.66 -20.28
CA LEU A 76 18.86 52.31 -20.55
C LEU A 76 19.78 52.43 -19.33
N ASN A 77 19.40 53.22 -18.32
CA ASN A 77 20.16 53.40 -17.09
C ASN A 77 19.79 52.32 -16.06
N ASP A 78 18.88 52.64 -15.12
CA ASP A 78 18.39 51.71 -14.11
C ASP A 78 17.13 50.99 -14.58
N TYR A 79 17.13 49.65 -14.56
CA TYR A 79 16.00 48.88 -15.05
C TYR A 79 15.84 47.51 -14.40
N LEU A 80 14.60 47.03 -14.40
CA LEU A 80 14.24 45.64 -14.12
C LEU A 80 13.89 44.92 -15.43
N ASP A 81 14.67 43.90 -15.76
CA ASP A 81 14.53 43.09 -16.97
C ASP A 81 13.61 41.88 -16.73
N LEU A 82 12.56 41.78 -17.53
CA LEU A 82 11.56 40.70 -17.52
C LEU A 82 11.63 39.82 -18.77
N ARG A 83 12.70 39.87 -19.57
CA ARG A 83 12.79 39.22 -20.90
C ARG A 83 12.69 37.69 -20.87
N ASP A 84 13.07 37.02 -19.76
CA ASP A 84 12.79 35.59 -19.60
C ASP A 84 11.27 35.31 -19.52
N GLY A 85 10.49 36.25 -18.97
CA GLY A 85 9.03 36.22 -18.89
C GLY A 85 8.28 36.96 -20.01
N GLN A 86 8.98 37.40 -21.06
CA GLN A 86 8.45 38.02 -22.30
C GLN A 86 7.74 39.39 -22.18
N GLN A 87 8.09 40.24 -21.20
CA GLN A 87 7.43 41.55 -20.99
C GLN A 87 8.34 42.80 -21.13
N GLY A 88 9.60 42.64 -21.54
CA GLY A 88 10.54 43.77 -21.75
C GLY A 88 11.24 44.24 -20.47
N VAL A 89 11.68 45.51 -20.45
CA VAL A 89 12.35 46.16 -19.31
C VAL A 89 11.43 47.20 -18.66
N LEU A 90 11.56 47.43 -17.35
CA LEU A 90 10.81 48.43 -16.58
C LEU A 90 11.77 49.43 -15.90
N CYS A 91 11.41 50.70 -15.87
CA CYS A 91 12.11 51.79 -15.17
C CYS A 91 11.13 52.92 -14.81
N GLY A 92 11.59 53.95 -14.10
CA GLY A 92 10.75 55.05 -13.62
C GLY A 92 9.84 54.68 -12.46
N ALA A 93 8.94 55.61 -12.10
CA ALA A 93 7.94 55.39 -11.06
C ALA A 93 6.66 54.77 -11.64
N LEU A 94 6.28 53.57 -11.18
CA LEU A 94 5.06 52.87 -11.59
C LEU A 94 4.02 52.87 -10.48
N ALA A 95 2.74 52.94 -10.84
CA ALA A 95 1.66 52.98 -9.86
C ALA A 95 1.62 51.70 -9.00
N SER A 96 1.47 51.87 -7.68
CA SER A 96 1.26 50.77 -6.74
C SER A 96 0.06 49.90 -7.15
N GLY A 97 0.24 48.59 -7.08
CA GLY A 97 -0.73 47.59 -7.50
C GLY A 97 -0.67 47.22 -8.98
N THR A 98 0.26 47.77 -9.76
CA THR A 98 0.44 47.41 -11.17
C THR A 98 0.73 45.91 -11.31
N LYS A 99 -0.05 45.21 -12.14
CA LYS A 99 0.09 43.76 -12.35
C LYS A 99 0.71 43.43 -13.71
N LYS A 100 1.62 42.46 -13.72
CA LYS A 100 2.22 41.86 -14.92
C LYS A 100 2.05 40.35 -14.90
N GLN A 101 1.91 39.75 -16.08
CA GLN A 101 1.86 38.31 -16.24
C GLN A 101 3.10 37.86 -17.00
N LEU A 102 3.90 37.01 -16.36
CA LEU A 102 5.11 36.44 -16.90
C LEU A 102 4.85 34.97 -17.20
N GLN A 103 5.29 34.49 -18.36
CA GLN A 103 5.15 33.07 -18.72
C GLN A 103 6.50 32.39 -18.66
N PHE A 104 6.53 31.17 -18.13
CA PHE A 104 7.71 30.32 -18.29
C PHE A 104 7.81 29.93 -19.77
N ARG A 105 8.99 30.07 -20.37
CA ARG A 105 9.20 29.56 -21.73
C ARG A 105 9.04 28.05 -21.74
N SER A 106 8.62 27.51 -22.88
CA SER A 106 8.49 26.05 -23.07
C SER A 106 9.82 25.36 -22.71
N GLY A 107 9.76 24.42 -21.78
CA GLY A 107 10.94 23.67 -21.28
C GLY A 107 11.78 24.35 -20.21
N GLN A 108 11.51 25.61 -19.84
CA GLN A 108 12.24 26.29 -18.75
C GLN A 108 11.60 26.02 -17.37
N TYR A 109 12.46 25.74 -16.39
CA TYR A 109 12.09 25.48 -15.00
C TYR A 109 12.38 26.66 -14.05
N THR A 110 13.08 27.67 -14.56
CA THR A 110 13.36 28.92 -13.87
C THR A 110 13.08 30.09 -14.81
N MET A 111 12.71 31.24 -14.25
CA MET A 111 12.74 32.52 -14.95
C MET A 111 13.60 33.49 -14.13
N THR A 112 14.39 34.31 -14.81
CA THR A 112 15.27 35.28 -14.13
C THR A 112 14.72 36.68 -14.34
N LEU A 113 14.51 37.42 -13.26
CA LEU A 113 14.27 38.87 -13.29
C LEU A 113 15.59 39.55 -12.91
N ARG A 114 16.13 40.40 -13.79
CA ARG A 114 17.45 41.01 -13.57
C ARG A 114 17.31 42.50 -13.31
N PHE A 115 17.69 42.95 -12.13
CA PHE A 115 17.80 44.37 -11.81
C PHE A 115 19.22 44.85 -12.10
N LYS A 116 19.35 45.98 -12.80
CA LYS A 116 20.64 46.57 -13.13
C LYS A 116 20.61 48.08 -12.91
N THR A 117 21.68 48.60 -12.30
CA THR A 117 21.85 50.04 -12.07
C THR A 117 23.10 50.60 -12.74
N ASP A 118 23.08 51.89 -13.07
CA ASP A 118 24.19 52.64 -13.64
C ASP A 118 25.03 53.32 -12.54
N LYS A 119 25.72 54.43 -12.82
CA LYS A 119 26.66 55.06 -11.89
C LYS A 119 26.06 56.13 -10.99
N GLU A 120 24.84 56.60 -11.27
CA GLU A 120 24.27 57.80 -10.65
C GLU A 120 22.76 57.62 -10.40
N ASN A 121 22.11 58.60 -9.77
CA ASN A 121 20.64 58.72 -9.69
C ASN A 121 19.85 57.54 -9.09
N THR A 122 20.33 56.97 -7.98
CA THR A 122 19.58 55.95 -7.25
C THR A 122 18.23 56.46 -6.70
N ARG A 123 17.30 55.52 -6.48
CA ARG A 123 15.92 55.75 -6.01
C ARG A 123 15.53 54.68 -5.00
N LYS A 124 14.31 54.74 -4.48
CA LYS A 124 13.79 53.81 -3.45
C LYS A 124 13.79 52.35 -3.88
N GLY A 125 13.71 52.08 -5.19
CA GLY A 125 13.71 50.72 -5.70
C GLY A 125 12.31 50.09 -5.75
N PHE A 126 12.18 48.83 -5.36
CA PHE A 126 10.90 48.12 -5.53
C PHE A 126 10.56 47.14 -4.39
N MET A 127 9.24 46.93 -4.22
CA MET A 127 8.62 45.86 -3.45
C MET A 127 7.63 45.12 -4.34
N ILE A 128 7.96 43.89 -4.71
CA ILE A 128 7.21 43.12 -5.71
C ILE A 128 6.73 41.81 -5.09
N GLN A 129 5.43 41.53 -5.24
CA GLN A 129 4.85 40.24 -4.90
C GLN A 129 4.75 39.37 -6.14
N LEU A 130 5.20 38.13 -6.03
CA LEU A 130 5.11 37.10 -7.07
C LEU A 130 4.16 36.01 -6.62
N LYS A 131 3.22 35.63 -7.49
CA LYS A 131 2.29 34.53 -7.29
C LYS A 131 2.30 33.59 -8.48
N GLN A 132 2.69 32.35 -8.24
CA GLN A 132 2.69 31.29 -9.23
C GLN A 132 1.27 30.72 -9.38
N ILE A 133 0.75 30.65 -10.61
CA ILE A 133 -0.63 30.19 -10.91
C ILE A 133 -0.60 28.80 -11.57
N PRO A 134 -1.07 27.75 -10.88
CA PRO A 134 -1.25 26.41 -11.45
C PRO A 134 -2.47 26.32 -12.40
N ARG A 135 -2.41 25.41 -13.40
CA ARG A 135 -3.58 24.90 -14.17
C ARG A 135 -4.39 25.86 -15.05
N SER A 136 -3.84 26.97 -15.54
CA SER A 136 -4.59 27.95 -16.36
C SER A 136 -4.12 28.09 -17.82
N CYS A 137 -3.73 26.99 -18.46
CA CYS A 137 -3.44 26.96 -19.88
C CYS A 137 -4.41 26.01 -20.59
N GLY A 138 -5.56 26.56 -20.99
CA GLY A 138 -6.66 25.84 -21.65
C GLY A 138 -6.30 25.36 -23.06
N ALA A 139 -6.86 24.21 -23.43
CA ALA A 139 -6.66 23.51 -24.69
C ALA A 139 -6.86 24.38 -25.94
N THR A 140 -5.89 24.36 -26.87
CA THR A 140 -6.11 24.41 -28.33
C THR A 140 -4.94 23.72 -29.07
N ASN A 141 -5.31 22.96 -30.09
CA ASN A 141 -4.50 21.98 -30.84
C ASN A 141 -3.39 22.60 -31.71
N VAL A 142 -2.19 21.98 -31.77
CA VAL A 142 -1.54 21.39 -32.97
C VAL A 142 -0.34 20.51 -32.48
N PRO A 143 -0.14 19.28 -33.00
CA PRO A 143 0.96 18.42 -32.57
C PRO A 143 2.30 18.94 -33.11
N SER A 144 3.25 19.24 -32.21
CA SER A 144 4.64 19.44 -32.62
C SER A 144 5.26 18.08 -32.97
N PRO A 145 5.85 17.91 -34.17
CA PRO A 145 6.47 16.65 -34.62
C PRO A 145 7.68 16.17 -33.80
N ASN A 146 8.08 16.89 -32.73
CA ASN A 146 9.31 16.62 -31.97
C ASN A 146 9.09 16.38 -30.46
N ALA A 147 7.88 16.10 -30.00
CA ALA A 147 7.63 15.77 -28.59
C ALA A 147 8.03 14.32 -28.27
N CYS A 148 9.32 14.01 -28.42
CA CYS A 148 9.92 12.76 -27.97
C CYS A 148 9.78 12.64 -26.45
N ASN A 149 10.11 13.70 -25.71
CA ASN A 149 9.85 13.74 -24.27
C ASN A 149 8.48 14.34 -23.98
N GLN A 150 7.71 13.69 -23.11
CA GLN A 150 6.38 14.14 -22.71
C GLN A 150 6.23 14.11 -21.20
N TYR A 151 5.59 15.14 -20.66
CA TYR A 151 5.27 15.26 -19.25
C TYR A 151 3.75 15.16 -19.07
N ILE A 152 3.30 14.22 -18.24
CA ILE A 152 1.90 13.92 -18.00
C ILE A 152 1.58 14.17 -16.54
N ASP A 153 0.74 15.15 -16.22
CA ASP A 153 0.32 15.48 -14.85
C ASP A 153 -1.21 15.43 -14.67
N THR A 154 -1.91 14.95 -15.69
CA THR A 154 -3.35 14.73 -15.69
C THR A 154 -3.69 13.31 -15.23
N PHE A 155 -4.89 13.14 -14.65
CA PHE A 155 -5.41 11.84 -14.23
C PHE A 155 -5.50 10.83 -15.37
N THR A 156 -5.83 11.31 -16.57
CA THR A 156 -5.82 10.53 -17.80
C THR A 156 -5.05 11.26 -18.88
N SER A 157 -4.37 10.52 -19.74
CA SER A 157 -3.69 11.06 -20.94
C SER A 157 -3.53 9.97 -21.99
N SER A 158 -3.05 10.35 -23.17
CA SER A 158 -2.66 9.40 -24.22
C SER A 158 -1.33 9.85 -24.80
N VAL A 159 -0.39 8.94 -24.94
CA VAL A 159 0.94 9.21 -25.51
C VAL A 159 1.19 8.29 -26.69
N THR A 160 1.78 8.87 -27.73
CA THR A 160 2.18 8.13 -28.93
C THR A 160 3.67 8.31 -29.18
N SER A 161 4.28 7.34 -29.84
CA SER A 161 5.67 7.48 -30.29
C SER A 161 5.79 8.62 -31.32
N PRO A 162 6.93 9.34 -31.38
CA PRO A 162 7.16 10.35 -32.41
C PRO A 162 6.92 9.78 -33.80
N GLY A 163 6.18 10.49 -34.65
CA GLY A 163 5.87 10.04 -36.02
C GLY A 163 4.78 8.97 -36.13
N TYR A 164 4.16 8.52 -35.04
CA TYR A 164 2.98 7.64 -35.09
C TYR A 164 1.84 8.26 -35.92
N PRO A 165 1.14 7.48 -36.78
CA PRO A 165 1.31 6.05 -37.06
C PRO A 165 2.29 5.74 -38.19
N ASN A 166 2.98 6.75 -38.74
CA ASN A 166 3.79 6.67 -39.95
C ASN A 166 5.23 6.18 -39.69
N GLY A 167 5.55 5.87 -38.43
CA GLY A 167 6.83 5.32 -37.98
C GLY A 167 7.73 6.36 -37.31
N TYR A 168 8.55 5.89 -36.37
CA TYR A 168 9.38 6.72 -35.51
C TYR A 168 10.82 6.86 -36.02
N PRO A 169 11.50 7.99 -35.74
CA PRO A 169 12.93 8.16 -36.01
C PRO A 169 13.85 7.14 -35.32
N SER A 170 15.01 6.88 -35.91
CA SER A 170 16.07 6.06 -35.32
C SER A 170 16.88 6.80 -34.25
N ASN A 171 17.55 6.06 -33.38
CA ASN A 171 18.41 6.55 -32.29
C ASN A 171 17.72 7.50 -31.29
N LEU A 172 16.43 7.28 -31.03
CA LEU A 172 15.69 8.06 -30.05
C LEU A 172 15.94 7.54 -28.63
N ARG A 173 15.93 8.47 -27.67
CA ARG A 173 15.76 8.19 -26.25
C ARG A 173 14.74 9.15 -25.67
N CYS A 174 13.48 8.78 -25.81
CA CYS A 174 12.33 9.54 -25.38
C CYS A 174 11.98 9.19 -23.93
N ALA A 175 11.68 10.18 -23.10
CA ALA A 175 11.25 10.01 -21.71
C ALA A 175 9.80 10.49 -21.54
N PHE A 176 8.94 9.60 -21.06
CA PHE A 176 7.56 9.88 -20.71
C PHE A 176 7.45 9.90 -19.20
N THR A 177 7.39 11.12 -18.64
CA THR A 177 7.37 11.34 -17.20
C THR A 177 5.94 11.65 -16.76
N ILE A 178 5.38 10.77 -15.95
CA ILE A 178 4.07 10.93 -15.33
C ILE A 178 4.28 11.46 -13.90
N ARG A 179 3.66 12.60 -13.59
CA ARG A 179 3.57 13.12 -12.23
C ARG A 179 2.28 12.65 -11.60
N ARG A 180 2.40 12.15 -10.38
CA ARG A 180 1.30 11.84 -9.49
C ARG A 180 0.32 13.01 -9.41
N ALA A 181 -0.91 12.81 -9.89
CA ALA A 181 -1.94 13.86 -9.95
C ALA A 181 -2.59 14.15 -8.59
N ASP A 182 -2.53 13.20 -7.65
CA ASP A 182 -3.05 13.29 -6.28
C ASP A 182 -2.22 12.36 -5.37
N SER A 183 -1.93 12.77 -4.13
CA SER A 183 -1.14 11.98 -3.17
C SER A 183 -1.73 10.61 -2.83
N ARG A 184 -2.99 10.35 -3.22
CA ARG A 184 -3.68 9.07 -3.09
C ARG A 184 -3.45 8.14 -4.28
N ILE A 185 -2.71 8.56 -5.31
CA ILE A 185 -2.38 7.76 -6.50
C ILE A 185 -0.96 7.20 -6.37
N CYS A 186 -0.85 5.89 -6.15
CA CYS A 186 0.44 5.20 -6.12
C CYS A 186 0.68 4.31 -7.33
N LYS A 187 -0.35 4.10 -8.17
CA LYS A 187 -0.30 3.23 -9.34
C LYS A 187 -0.75 3.95 -10.61
N VAL A 188 -0.06 3.69 -11.72
CA VAL A 188 -0.44 4.13 -13.06
C VAL A 188 -0.73 2.91 -13.93
N LEU A 189 -1.90 2.92 -14.58
CA LEU A 189 -2.29 1.95 -15.58
C LEU A 189 -1.94 2.50 -16.98
N LEU A 190 -1.19 1.73 -17.74
CA LEU A 190 -0.85 1.98 -19.14
C LEU A 190 -1.63 0.99 -20.01
N GLU A 191 -2.64 1.48 -20.73
CA GLU A 191 -3.38 0.72 -21.72
C GLU A 191 -2.72 0.88 -23.10
N ILE A 192 -1.97 -0.14 -23.51
CA ILE A 192 -1.21 -0.14 -24.75
C ILE A 192 -2.17 -0.57 -25.87
N ARG A 193 -2.67 0.41 -26.62
CA ARG A 193 -3.63 0.18 -27.73
C ARG A 193 -2.92 -0.40 -28.95
N LEU A 194 -1.68 0.02 -29.19
CA LEU A 194 -0.82 -0.49 -30.27
C LEU A 194 0.65 -0.44 -29.83
N LEU A 195 1.40 -1.50 -30.11
CA LEU A 195 2.86 -1.53 -30.03
C LEU A 195 3.40 -2.29 -31.24
N ASP A 196 4.07 -1.57 -32.14
CA ASP A 196 4.65 -2.12 -33.35
C ASP A 196 6.00 -1.46 -33.61
N PHE A 197 7.06 -2.18 -33.26
CA PHE A 197 8.44 -1.77 -33.52
C PHE A 197 9.06 -2.45 -34.74
N GLY A 198 8.24 -3.12 -35.57
CA GLY A 198 8.72 -3.81 -36.74
C GLY A 198 9.43 -5.14 -36.44
N ARG A 199 10.07 -5.70 -37.49
CA ARG A 199 10.52 -7.11 -37.52
C ARG A 199 11.84 -7.38 -36.77
N HIS A 200 12.54 -6.33 -36.35
CA HIS A 200 13.87 -6.41 -35.71
C HIS A 200 13.80 -6.67 -34.20
N SER A 201 12.58 -6.72 -33.63
CA SER A 201 12.34 -6.84 -32.18
C SER A 201 12.22 -8.28 -31.66
N ALA A 202 12.58 -9.29 -32.46
CA ALA A 202 12.50 -10.71 -32.08
C ALA A 202 13.76 -11.13 -31.28
N GLY A 203 13.64 -11.22 -29.95
CA GLY A 203 14.73 -11.60 -29.05
C GLY A 203 14.63 -10.86 -27.70
N PRO A 204 15.72 -10.78 -26.90
CA PRO A 204 15.72 -10.14 -25.56
C PRO A 204 15.65 -8.59 -25.60
N CYS A 205 14.80 -8.03 -26.47
CA CYS A 205 14.61 -6.58 -26.68
C CYS A 205 15.92 -5.80 -26.87
N ARG A 206 16.73 -6.25 -27.85
CA ARG A 206 18.03 -5.62 -28.19
C ARG A 206 17.94 -4.48 -29.21
N GLY A 207 16.83 -4.39 -29.95
CA GLY A 207 16.56 -3.31 -30.90
C GLY A 207 15.73 -2.21 -30.23
N ASP A 208 14.56 -1.89 -30.77
CA ASP A 208 13.66 -0.87 -30.22
C ASP A 208 12.84 -1.40 -29.04
N TYR A 209 12.72 -0.63 -27.96
CA TYR A 209 11.98 -1.03 -26.75
C TYR A 209 11.44 0.13 -25.91
N LEU A 210 10.42 -0.18 -25.11
CA LEU A 210 10.02 0.60 -23.94
C LEU A 210 10.74 0.07 -22.69
N GLU A 211 11.30 0.95 -21.88
CA GLU A 211 11.99 0.65 -20.62
C GLU A 211 11.27 1.33 -19.45
N PHE A 212 10.95 0.57 -18.42
CA PHE A 212 10.18 1.04 -17.26
C PHE A 212 11.09 1.30 -16.03
N PRO A 213 10.58 1.94 -14.97
CA PRO A 213 11.37 2.24 -13.76
C PRO A 213 12.01 1.01 -13.09
N ASP A 214 11.41 -0.17 -13.25
CA ASP A 214 11.91 -1.46 -12.75
C ASP A 214 12.97 -2.11 -13.66
N LEU A 215 13.45 -1.38 -14.67
CA LEU A 215 14.37 -1.82 -15.73
C LEU A 215 13.81 -2.92 -16.64
N SER A 216 12.50 -3.21 -16.56
CA SER A 216 11.86 -4.13 -17.50
C SER A 216 11.78 -3.49 -18.88
N ARG A 217 12.03 -4.30 -19.92
CA ARG A 217 11.96 -3.89 -21.33
C ARG A 217 10.83 -4.56 -22.07
N THR A 218 10.17 -3.84 -22.97
CA THR A 218 9.07 -4.36 -23.78
C THR A 218 9.23 -3.95 -25.23
N CYS A 219 9.27 -4.93 -26.13
CA CYS A 219 9.51 -4.72 -27.56
C CYS A 219 8.58 -5.54 -28.49
N SER A 220 7.91 -6.57 -27.96
CA SER A 220 6.87 -7.37 -28.62
C SER A 220 6.08 -8.19 -27.58
N GLY A 221 4.92 -8.75 -27.94
CA GLY A 221 4.17 -9.70 -27.08
C GLY A 221 3.63 -9.14 -25.76
N TYR A 222 3.27 -7.85 -25.74
CA TYR A 222 2.86 -7.12 -24.53
C TYR A 222 1.44 -7.51 -24.05
N PRO A 223 1.14 -7.42 -22.73
CA PRO A 223 -0.24 -7.40 -22.26
C PRO A 223 -0.87 -6.05 -22.59
N SER A 224 -2.12 -6.03 -23.07
CA SER A 224 -2.86 -4.81 -23.46
C SER A 224 -2.91 -3.74 -22.34
N ARG A 225 -2.61 -4.13 -21.11
CA ARG A 225 -2.60 -3.30 -19.90
C ARG A 225 -1.35 -3.61 -19.06
N LYS A 226 -0.63 -2.57 -18.64
CA LYS A 226 0.53 -2.67 -17.73
C LYS A 226 0.35 -1.70 -16.56
N ILE A 227 0.50 -2.19 -15.32
CA ILE A 227 0.47 -1.36 -14.12
C ILE A 227 1.91 -1.08 -13.70
N VAL A 228 2.19 0.18 -13.37
CA VAL A 228 3.50 0.63 -12.90
C VAL A 228 3.28 1.47 -11.65
N ASP A 229 3.98 1.11 -10.57
CA ASP A 229 3.93 1.85 -9.32
C ASP A 229 4.84 3.07 -9.38
N PHE A 230 4.45 4.14 -8.70
CA PHE A 230 5.38 5.23 -8.39
C PHE A 230 6.47 4.70 -7.46
N LEU A 231 7.73 5.09 -7.72
CA LEU A 231 8.84 4.73 -6.84
C LEU A 231 8.59 5.29 -5.42
N ARG A 232 9.00 4.54 -4.39
CA ARG A 232 8.79 4.93 -2.99
C ARG A 232 9.42 6.31 -2.73
N GLY A 233 8.61 7.27 -2.28
CA GLY A 233 9.04 8.66 -2.04
C GLY A 233 9.16 9.53 -3.30
N SER A 234 8.83 9.02 -4.49
CA SER A 234 8.78 9.78 -5.73
C SER A 234 7.34 10.04 -6.16
N ASP A 235 7.05 11.28 -6.54
CA ASP A 235 5.82 11.66 -7.24
C ASP A 235 5.97 11.59 -8.77
N LEU A 236 7.11 11.11 -9.25
CA LEU A 236 7.42 10.98 -10.67
C LEU A 236 7.65 9.51 -11.03
N LEU A 237 7.02 9.10 -12.13
CA LEU A 237 7.19 7.81 -12.78
C LEU A 237 7.63 8.08 -14.20
N THR A 238 8.80 7.56 -14.61
CA THR A 238 9.31 7.76 -15.97
C THR A 238 9.53 6.43 -16.66
N PHE A 239 8.95 6.28 -17.85
CA PHE A 239 9.32 5.20 -18.77
C PHE A 239 9.95 5.78 -20.04
N ASN A 240 10.87 5.05 -20.64
CA ASN A 240 11.64 5.50 -21.79
C ASN A 240 11.25 4.71 -23.04
N PHE A 241 11.22 5.37 -24.19
CA PHE A 241 11.27 4.70 -25.49
C PHE A 241 12.66 4.86 -26.08
N VAL A 242 13.28 3.75 -26.44
CA VAL A 242 14.62 3.70 -27.03
C VAL A 242 14.50 3.05 -28.40
N SER A 243 14.93 3.77 -29.45
CA SER A 243 15.10 3.19 -30.79
C SER A 243 16.58 3.04 -31.15
N ASP A 244 16.87 2.03 -31.95
CA ASP A 244 18.18 1.77 -32.50
C ASP A 244 18.39 2.51 -33.84
N GLY A 245 19.51 2.22 -34.52
CA GLY A 245 19.86 2.85 -35.80
C GLY A 245 19.12 2.30 -37.03
N TYR A 246 18.31 1.24 -36.91
CA TYR A 246 17.89 0.40 -38.02
C TYR A 246 16.41 0.00 -38.00
N GLY A 247 15.65 0.61 -38.93
CA GLY A 247 14.25 0.27 -39.14
C GLY A 247 13.31 0.92 -38.13
N SER A 248 12.02 0.98 -38.48
CA SER A 248 10.97 1.52 -37.61
C SER A 248 9.64 0.84 -37.93
N GLY A 249 8.91 0.41 -36.89
CA GLY A 249 7.50 0.02 -37.02
C GLY A 249 6.57 1.24 -36.96
N LYS A 250 5.25 1.02 -36.83
CA LYS A 250 4.27 2.12 -36.64
C LYS A 250 4.47 2.88 -35.33
N GLY A 251 5.11 2.27 -34.34
CA GLY A 251 5.39 2.82 -33.03
C GLY A 251 4.37 2.39 -31.97
N PHE A 252 4.00 3.27 -31.04
CA PHE A 252 3.01 2.96 -30.00
C PHE A 252 1.93 4.02 -29.83
N ASP A 253 0.79 3.55 -29.32
CA ASP A 253 -0.31 4.36 -28.77
C ASP A 253 -0.68 3.80 -27.39
N ILE A 254 -0.48 4.61 -26.34
CA ILE A 254 -0.66 4.22 -24.94
C ILE A 254 -1.59 5.22 -24.27
N GLU A 255 -2.71 4.73 -23.75
CA GLU A 255 -3.57 5.48 -22.86
C GLU A 255 -3.08 5.30 -21.42
N ILE A 256 -2.96 6.42 -20.70
CA ILE A 256 -2.43 6.51 -19.35
C ILE A 256 -3.59 6.85 -18.43
N LEU A 257 -3.79 6.05 -17.38
CA LEU A 257 -4.76 6.29 -16.32
C LEU A 257 -4.04 6.22 -14.97
N GLN A 258 -3.96 7.35 -14.27
CA GLN A 258 -3.54 7.40 -12.88
C GLN A 258 -4.67 6.91 -12.00
N VAL A 259 -4.45 5.83 -11.25
CA VAL A 259 -5.51 5.15 -10.50
C VAL A 259 -5.76 5.90 -9.18
N PRO A 260 -6.93 6.56 -8.99
CA PRO A 260 -7.25 7.24 -7.75
C PRO A 260 -7.26 6.28 -6.55
N ASP A 261 -6.91 6.78 -5.38
CA ASP A 261 -6.92 6.02 -4.11
C ASP A 261 -6.07 4.75 -4.10
N SER A 262 -5.17 4.58 -5.07
CA SER A 262 -4.26 3.44 -5.16
C SER A 262 -3.11 3.45 -4.16
N CYS A 263 -2.92 4.54 -3.40
CA CYS A 263 -1.98 4.63 -2.28
C CYS A 263 -2.50 4.04 -0.96
N THR A 264 -3.77 3.64 -0.87
CA THR A 264 -4.27 3.01 0.35
C THR A 264 -3.75 1.59 0.48
N SER A 265 -2.61 1.41 1.14
CA SER A 265 -2.41 0.24 1.98
C SER A 265 -3.30 0.43 3.21
N SER A 266 -4.44 -0.27 3.23
CA SER A 266 -5.46 -0.29 4.28
C SER A 266 -6.23 1.03 4.54
N PRO A 267 -7.56 1.05 4.35
CA PRO A 267 -8.42 2.05 4.97
C PRO A 267 -8.73 1.65 6.40
N ALA A 268 -8.60 2.62 7.32
CA ALA A 268 -9.32 2.61 8.59
C ALA A 268 -10.85 2.50 8.31
N PRO A 269 -11.64 1.96 9.26
CA PRO A 269 -13.06 1.72 9.06
C PRO A 269 -13.79 3.01 8.65
N PRO A 270 -14.75 2.96 7.71
CA PRO A 270 -15.67 4.06 7.53
C PRO A 270 -16.39 4.31 8.86
N ARG A 271 -16.49 5.58 9.26
CA ARG A 271 -17.47 5.98 10.29
C ARG A 271 -18.83 5.44 9.88
N LEU A 272 -19.56 4.83 10.84
CA LEU A 272 -20.93 4.39 10.67
C LEU A 272 -21.74 5.48 9.95
N PRO A 273 -22.37 5.17 8.79
CA PRO A 273 -23.42 6.01 8.26
C PRO A 273 -24.53 6.10 9.29
N ARG A 274 -25.12 7.29 9.43
CA ARG A 274 -26.40 7.43 10.11
C ARG A 274 -27.41 6.47 9.46
N PRO A 275 -28.43 5.98 10.18
CA PRO A 275 -29.42 5.08 9.60
C PRO A 275 -30.06 5.76 8.37
N GLY A 276 -29.70 5.33 7.16
CA GLY A 276 -30.16 5.94 5.91
C GLY A 276 -29.36 5.67 4.62
N ASP A 277 -28.06 5.34 4.66
CA ASP A 277 -27.19 5.24 3.46
C ASP A 277 -26.62 3.82 3.17
N HIS A 278 -27.44 2.78 3.33
CA HIS A 278 -27.15 1.48 2.71
C HIS A 278 -27.93 1.38 1.39
N GLN A 279 -27.23 1.27 0.26
CA GLN A 279 -27.88 0.82 -0.97
C GLN A 279 -28.31 -0.65 -0.73
N GLU A 280 -29.60 -0.95 -0.87
CA GLU A 280 -30.25 -2.21 -0.40
C GLU A 280 -29.62 -3.52 -0.89
N CYS A 281 -28.65 -3.48 -1.82
CA CYS A 281 -28.04 -4.64 -2.47
C CYS A 281 -26.57 -4.91 -2.14
N ASP A 282 -25.91 -4.10 -1.31
CA ASP A 282 -24.52 -4.36 -0.88
C ASP A 282 -24.41 -5.69 -0.11
N GLN A 283 -23.40 -6.50 -0.41
CA GLN A 283 -23.14 -7.78 0.26
C GLN A 283 -21.67 -7.90 0.68
N GLU A 284 -21.42 -8.65 1.75
CA GLU A 284 -20.07 -8.94 2.23
C GLU A 284 -19.90 -10.43 2.54
N VAL A 285 -18.77 -11.00 2.12
CA VAL A 285 -18.30 -12.34 2.50
C VAL A 285 -17.00 -12.18 3.25
N SER A 286 -16.98 -12.60 4.52
CA SER A 286 -15.80 -12.58 5.40
C SER A 286 -15.39 -13.98 5.89
N SER A 287 -16.11 -15.02 5.49
CA SER A 287 -15.83 -16.43 5.74
C SER A 287 -15.02 -17.09 4.61
N VAL A 288 -14.43 -18.26 4.88
CA VAL A 288 -13.65 -19.06 3.91
C VAL A 288 -14.44 -19.34 2.64
N THR A 289 -15.72 -19.66 2.78
CA THR A 289 -16.66 -19.80 1.67
C THR A 289 -17.84 -18.86 1.82
N GLY A 290 -18.45 -18.47 0.72
CA GLY A 290 -19.63 -17.59 0.72
C GLY A 290 -20.27 -17.51 -0.66
N HIS A 291 -21.26 -16.63 -0.81
CA HIS A 291 -21.91 -16.39 -2.10
C HIS A 291 -22.14 -14.89 -2.32
N PHE A 292 -22.09 -14.47 -3.58
CA PHE A 292 -22.56 -13.17 -4.02
C PHE A 292 -23.73 -13.36 -4.99
N THR A 293 -24.84 -12.70 -4.70
CA THR A 293 -26.04 -12.74 -5.57
C THR A 293 -26.41 -11.36 -6.08
N SER A 294 -26.89 -11.28 -7.33
CA SER A 294 -27.45 -10.02 -7.86
C SER A 294 -28.72 -9.63 -7.10
N PRO A 295 -29.12 -8.34 -7.11
CA PRO A 295 -30.39 -7.91 -6.52
C PRO A 295 -31.55 -8.75 -7.02
N LYS A 296 -32.43 -9.21 -6.11
CA LYS A 296 -33.66 -9.97 -6.40
C LYS A 296 -33.47 -11.38 -6.98
N PHE A 297 -32.22 -11.87 -7.09
CA PHE A 297 -31.92 -13.23 -7.55
C PHE A 297 -32.73 -14.28 -6.76
N PRO A 298 -33.37 -15.28 -7.41
CA PRO A 298 -33.23 -15.71 -8.81
C PRO A 298 -34.07 -14.95 -9.83
N ASN A 299 -34.79 -13.89 -9.42
CA ASN A 299 -35.47 -13.01 -10.35
C ASN A 299 -34.49 -12.02 -11.00
N PRO A 300 -34.82 -11.48 -12.19
CA PRO A 300 -34.00 -10.47 -12.83
C PRO A 300 -33.67 -9.27 -11.94
N TYR A 301 -32.46 -8.76 -12.10
CA TYR A 301 -32.00 -7.55 -11.41
C TYR A 301 -32.69 -6.29 -11.96
N GLY A 302 -32.70 -5.21 -11.18
CA GLY A 302 -33.32 -3.94 -11.56
C GLY A 302 -32.48 -3.07 -12.50
N PRO A 303 -33.08 -2.02 -13.10
CA PRO A 303 -32.33 -1.01 -13.85
C PRO A 303 -31.59 -0.03 -12.91
N ASN A 304 -30.46 0.50 -13.36
CA ASN A 304 -29.61 1.47 -12.67
C ASN A 304 -29.09 1.01 -11.30
N GLU A 305 -28.92 -0.30 -11.11
CA GLU A 305 -28.37 -0.88 -9.89
C GLU A 305 -26.89 -0.54 -9.77
N ARG A 306 -26.45 -0.25 -8.54
CA ARG A 306 -25.05 -0.01 -8.21
C ARG A 306 -24.76 -0.70 -6.88
N CYS A 307 -24.28 -1.92 -6.95
CA CYS A 307 -24.07 -2.77 -5.78
C CYS A 307 -22.59 -3.03 -5.59
N ARG A 308 -22.15 -2.99 -4.33
CA ARG A 308 -20.79 -3.34 -3.93
C ARG A 308 -20.80 -4.68 -3.20
N TYR A 309 -19.96 -5.58 -3.69
CA TYR A 309 -19.71 -6.89 -3.10
C TYR A 309 -18.32 -6.90 -2.50
N THR A 310 -18.23 -7.02 -1.18
CA THR A 310 -16.98 -6.97 -0.44
C THR A 310 -16.56 -8.39 -0.06
N LEU A 311 -15.38 -8.83 -0.51
CA LEU A 311 -14.77 -10.07 -0.05
C LEU A 311 -13.65 -9.72 0.92
N ARG A 312 -13.84 -9.99 2.21
CA ARG A 312 -12.84 -9.79 3.25
C ARG A 312 -12.01 -11.04 3.42
N LYS A 313 -10.69 -10.88 3.36
CA LYS A 313 -9.75 -11.97 3.59
C LYS A 313 -9.97 -12.54 4.98
N VAL A 314 -10.17 -13.85 5.03
CA VAL A 314 -10.26 -14.56 6.31
C VAL A 314 -8.88 -14.62 7.00
N ASP A 315 -7.80 -14.57 6.23
CA ASP A 315 -6.42 -14.60 6.69
C ASP A 315 -5.47 -13.84 5.73
N PRO A 316 -4.44 -13.14 6.22
CA PRO A 316 -3.47 -12.43 5.38
C PRO A 316 -2.70 -13.30 4.37
N SER A 317 -2.65 -14.63 4.59
CA SER A 317 -2.04 -15.59 3.67
C SER A 317 -2.88 -15.88 2.42
N VAL A 318 -4.12 -15.39 2.35
CA VAL A 318 -5.01 -15.52 1.20
C VAL A 318 -4.67 -14.47 0.14
N CYS A 319 -4.08 -14.91 -0.96
CA CYS A 319 -3.78 -14.15 -2.17
C CYS A 319 -4.47 -14.68 -3.43
N SER A 320 -5.21 -15.78 -3.36
CA SER A 320 -6.01 -16.27 -4.47
C SER A 320 -7.39 -16.71 -3.98
N VAL A 321 -8.41 -16.49 -4.81
CA VAL A 321 -9.81 -16.81 -4.53
C VAL A 321 -10.39 -17.52 -5.74
N GLU A 322 -11.07 -18.64 -5.51
CA GLU A 322 -11.86 -19.31 -6.53
C GLU A 322 -13.29 -18.75 -6.56
N LEU A 323 -13.71 -18.23 -7.72
CA LEU A 323 -15.07 -17.81 -8.02
C LEU A 323 -15.74 -18.88 -8.88
N ASP A 324 -16.78 -19.50 -8.36
CA ASP A 324 -17.56 -20.53 -9.04
C ASP A 324 -18.91 -19.93 -9.49
N PHE A 325 -18.98 -19.58 -10.77
CA PHE A 325 -20.15 -18.99 -11.40
C PHE A 325 -21.24 -20.06 -11.60
N ARG A 326 -22.03 -20.28 -10.55
CA ARG A 326 -23.16 -21.23 -10.56
C ARG A 326 -24.26 -20.77 -11.50
N ARG A 327 -24.54 -19.47 -11.49
CA ARG A 327 -25.40 -18.77 -12.46
C ARG A 327 -24.82 -17.37 -12.70
N PHE A 328 -24.73 -16.95 -13.95
CA PHE A 328 -24.31 -15.60 -14.31
C PHE A 328 -24.87 -15.24 -15.68
N GLU A 329 -25.84 -14.34 -15.71
CA GLU A 329 -26.51 -13.86 -16.92
C GLU A 329 -26.81 -12.36 -16.79
N LEU A 330 -25.94 -11.54 -17.38
CA LEU A 330 -26.11 -10.08 -17.48
C LEU A 330 -26.29 -9.68 -18.95
N GLU A 331 -26.82 -8.48 -19.20
CA GLU A 331 -26.98 -7.96 -20.56
C GLU A 331 -25.62 -7.91 -21.29
N TYR A 332 -25.53 -8.65 -22.40
CA TYR A 332 -24.34 -8.63 -23.23
C TYR A 332 -24.34 -7.38 -24.12
N SER A 333 -23.38 -6.49 -23.87
CA SER A 333 -23.20 -5.24 -24.63
C SER A 333 -21.93 -5.22 -25.49
N GLY A 334 -21.37 -6.39 -25.78
CA GLY A 334 -20.13 -6.56 -26.53
C GLY A 334 -18.90 -6.81 -25.65
N PRO A 335 -17.68 -6.87 -26.23
CA PRO A 335 -16.47 -7.32 -25.55
C PRO A 335 -16.02 -6.44 -24.37
N ARG A 336 -16.54 -5.20 -24.29
CA ARG A 336 -16.20 -4.23 -23.24
C ARG A 336 -17.21 -4.20 -22.10
N CYS A 337 -18.32 -4.93 -22.20
CA CYS A 337 -19.38 -4.96 -21.19
C CYS A 337 -19.71 -3.57 -20.64
N SER A 338 -20.17 -2.68 -21.54
CA SER A 338 -20.32 -1.25 -21.26
C SER A 338 -21.66 -0.85 -20.66
N LYS A 339 -22.66 -1.74 -20.72
CA LYS A 339 -23.99 -1.54 -20.14
C LYS A 339 -24.06 -2.18 -18.75
N ASP A 340 -24.55 -3.41 -18.66
CA ASP A 340 -24.60 -4.19 -17.43
C ASP A 340 -23.33 -5.00 -17.23
N TYR A 341 -22.69 -4.87 -16.07
CA TYR A 341 -21.45 -5.58 -15.79
C TYR A 341 -21.17 -5.80 -14.31
N LEU A 342 -20.48 -6.89 -14.00
CA LEU A 342 -19.77 -7.10 -12.74
C LEU A 342 -18.28 -6.83 -12.93
N THR A 343 -17.69 -5.99 -12.09
CA THR A 343 -16.26 -5.61 -12.16
C THR A 343 -15.45 -6.44 -11.17
N LEU A 344 -14.41 -7.10 -11.68
CA LEU A 344 -13.37 -7.74 -10.88
C LEU A 344 -12.23 -6.75 -10.53
N PRO A 345 -11.38 -7.06 -9.52
CA PRO A 345 -10.35 -6.15 -9.00
C PRO A 345 -9.25 -5.80 -10.02
N SER A 346 -9.08 -6.63 -11.05
CA SER A 346 -8.22 -6.40 -12.22
C SER A 346 -8.84 -5.46 -13.28
N LEU A 347 -9.99 -4.83 -12.97
CA LEU A 347 -10.77 -4.00 -13.89
C LEU A 347 -11.31 -4.76 -15.12
N ASN A 348 -11.48 -6.08 -14.98
CA ASN A 348 -12.21 -6.89 -15.93
C ASN A 348 -13.71 -6.73 -15.69
N ARG A 349 -14.46 -6.38 -16.74
CA ARG A 349 -15.92 -6.33 -16.71
C ARG A 349 -16.48 -7.63 -17.26
N LEU A 350 -17.37 -8.24 -16.51
CA LEU A 350 -18.06 -9.48 -16.86
C LEU A 350 -19.51 -9.17 -17.22
N CYS A 351 -19.97 -9.66 -18.36
CA CYS A 351 -21.36 -9.57 -18.82
C CYS A 351 -21.69 -10.76 -19.74
N GLY A 352 -22.96 -10.91 -20.13
CA GLY A 352 -23.41 -12.10 -20.86
C GLY A 352 -23.54 -13.32 -19.95
N SER A 353 -23.39 -14.52 -20.52
CA SER A 353 -23.52 -15.79 -19.80
C SER A 353 -22.14 -16.38 -19.48
N ILE A 354 -21.87 -16.60 -18.19
CA ILE A 354 -20.59 -17.17 -17.69
C ILE A 354 -20.90 -18.39 -16.81
N SER A 355 -20.09 -19.43 -16.92
CA SER A 355 -20.20 -20.63 -16.09
C SER A 355 -18.83 -21.22 -15.75
N GLY A 356 -18.78 -21.96 -14.65
CA GLY A 356 -17.57 -22.64 -14.19
C GLY A 356 -16.75 -21.84 -13.19
N LYS A 357 -15.56 -22.34 -12.89
CA LYS A 357 -14.66 -21.81 -11.86
C LYS A 357 -13.59 -20.91 -12.46
N GLN A 358 -13.32 -19.78 -11.82
CA GLN A 358 -12.29 -18.84 -12.19
C GLN A 358 -11.46 -18.45 -10.97
N LEU A 359 -10.14 -18.43 -11.12
CA LEU A 359 -9.24 -17.94 -10.09
C LEU A 359 -9.10 -16.41 -10.18
N MET A 360 -9.17 -15.75 -9.02
CA MET A 360 -8.97 -14.32 -8.85
C MET A 360 -7.85 -14.08 -7.85
N GLU A 361 -6.79 -13.44 -8.32
CA GLU A 361 -5.67 -13.03 -7.47
C GLU A 361 -6.05 -11.80 -6.63
N LEU A 362 -5.71 -11.84 -5.35
CA LEU A 362 -5.86 -10.77 -4.39
C LEU A 362 -4.51 -10.12 -4.10
N SER A 363 -4.53 -8.80 -3.93
CA SER A 363 -3.35 -8.06 -3.49
C SER A 363 -2.89 -8.56 -2.11
N LYS A 364 -1.59 -8.83 -1.93
CA LYS A 364 -0.99 -9.10 -0.60
C LYS A 364 -1.27 -7.99 0.40
N ASP A 365 -1.36 -6.76 -0.11
CA ASP A 365 -1.36 -5.53 0.69
C ASP A 365 -2.77 -5.06 1.09
N SER A 366 -3.81 -5.87 0.81
CA SER A 366 -5.20 -5.53 1.13
C SER A 366 -5.89 -6.66 1.90
N ASP A 367 -6.63 -6.31 2.96
CA ASP A 367 -7.39 -7.26 3.79
C ASP A 367 -8.77 -7.59 3.20
N TYR A 368 -9.17 -6.90 2.13
CA TYR A 368 -10.43 -7.15 1.45
C TYR A 368 -10.34 -6.72 -0.01
N VAL A 369 -11.36 -7.07 -0.77
CA VAL A 369 -11.50 -6.65 -2.16
C VAL A 369 -12.94 -6.35 -2.50
N ASN A 370 -13.17 -5.34 -3.34
CA ASN A 370 -14.51 -4.94 -3.78
C ASN A 370 -14.74 -5.35 -5.23
N LEU A 371 -15.89 -5.96 -5.48
CA LEU A 371 -16.48 -6.14 -6.80
C LEU A 371 -17.67 -5.17 -6.93
N TYR A 372 -17.91 -4.69 -8.15
CA TYR A 372 -18.99 -3.74 -8.40
C TYR A 372 -19.91 -4.24 -9.49
N PHE A 373 -21.19 -4.41 -9.16
CA PHE A 373 -22.23 -4.64 -10.15
C PHE A 373 -22.88 -3.32 -10.52
N VAL A 374 -22.94 -3.04 -11.82
CA VAL A 374 -23.60 -1.85 -12.36
C VAL A 374 -24.53 -2.29 -13.47
N SER A 375 -25.80 -1.87 -13.41
CA SER A 375 -26.74 -1.97 -14.53
C SER A 375 -27.09 -0.60 -15.10
N ASP A 376 -27.52 -0.58 -16.37
CA ASP A 376 -28.03 0.62 -17.02
C ASP A 376 -29.56 0.73 -16.86
N GLY A 377 -30.18 1.70 -17.55
CA GLY A 377 -31.61 1.94 -17.46
C GLY A 377 -32.49 0.96 -18.26
N TYR A 378 -31.93 0.07 -19.08
CA TYR A 378 -32.64 -0.69 -20.11
C TYR A 378 -32.00 -2.04 -20.42
N GLY A 379 -32.75 -3.13 -20.18
CA GLY A 379 -32.26 -4.49 -20.38
C GLY A 379 -31.93 -5.13 -19.03
N HIS A 380 -32.35 -6.38 -18.82
CA HIS A 380 -32.02 -7.14 -17.62
C HIS A 380 -31.90 -8.62 -17.95
N GLY A 381 -30.86 -9.26 -17.43
CA GLY A 381 -30.73 -10.72 -17.37
C GLY A 381 -31.25 -11.28 -16.04
N LEU A 382 -31.15 -12.59 -15.85
CA LEU A 382 -31.51 -13.26 -14.58
C LEU A 382 -30.58 -12.88 -13.41
N GLY A 383 -29.40 -12.31 -13.71
CA GLY A 383 -28.43 -11.92 -12.71
C GLY A 383 -27.43 -13.03 -12.38
N PHE A 384 -26.92 -13.08 -11.16
CA PHE A 384 -25.87 -14.02 -10.80
C PHE A 384 -25.99 -14.60 -9.38
N ASP A 385 -25.44 -15.80 -9.23
CA ASP A 385 -25.07 -16.48 -7.98
C ASP A 385 -23.65 -17.02 -8.17
N ILE A 386 -22.71 -16.44 -7.43
CA ILE A 386 -21.28 -16.74 -7.49
C ILE A 386 -20.88 -17.32 -6.14
N HIS A 387 -20.50 -18.60 -6.11
CA HIS A 387 -19.92 -19.21 -4.93
C HIS A 387 -18.44 -18.83 -4.83
N VAL A 388 -18.00 -18.42 -3.66
CA VAL A 388 -16.64 -17.90 -3.42
C VAL A 388 -15.91 -18.82 -2.46
N THR A 389 -14.67 -19.20 -2.78
CA THR A 389 -13.78 -19.96 -1.89
C THR A 389 -12.42 -19.27 -1.78
N GLN A 390 -12.03 -18.88 -0.57
CA GLN A 390 -10.73 -18.27 -0.28
C GLN A 390 -9.64 -19.34 -0.15
N LEU A 391 -8.50 -19.16 -0.83
CA LEU A 391 -7.39 -20.13 -0.86
C LEU A 391 -6.21 -19.62 -0.02
N PHE A 392 -5.83 -20.38 1.01
CA PHE A 392 -4.80 -20.02 1.99
C PHE A 392 -3.37 -20.14 1.43
N ASN A 393 -2.40 -19.47 2.06
CA ASN A 393 -0.96 -19.61 1.79
C ASN A 393 -0.49 -19.31 0.35
N THR A 394 -1.24 -18.50 -0.40
CA THR A 394 -0.93 -18.13 -1.79
C THR A 394 -0.02 -16.91 -1.90
N CYS A 395 0.28 -16.24 -0.78
CA CYS A 395 1.05 -14.99 -0.75
C CYS A 395 2.59 -15.13 -0.73
N GLU A 396 3.18 -16.31 -0.60
CA GLU A 396 4.66 -16.44 -0.41
C GLU A 396 5.46 -16.72 -1.68
N GLY A 397 4.92 -16.44 -2.87
CA GLY A 397 5.71 -16.55 -4.11
C GLY A 397 6.15 -17.98 -4.45
N HIS A 398 5.68 -18.97 -3.70
CA HIS A 398 5.61 -20.34 -4.20
C HIS A 398 4.60 -20.35 -5.35
N ARG A 399 5.10 -20.26 -6.58
CA ARG A 399 4.51 -21.04 -7.66
C ARG A 399 4.61 -22.50 -7.23
N LEU A 400 3.57 -22.99 -6.58
CA LEU A 400 3.33 -24.42 -6.41
C LEU A 400 1.89 -24.74 -6.79
N HIS A 401 1.37 -24.10 -7.84
CA HIS A 401 0.33 -24.73 -8.64
C HIS A 401 0.90 -25.00 -10.03
N GLY A 402 1.47 -26.20 -10.19
CA GLY A 402 1.40 -26.85 -11.49
C GLY A 402 -0.08 -26.90 -11.92
N PRO A 403 -0.38 -26.96 -13.23
CA PRO A 403 -1.76 -26.89 -13.75
C PRO A 403 -2.71 -27.98 -13.22
N CYS A 404 -2.22 -28.92 -12.41
CA CYS A 404 -2.93 -30.06 -11.85
C CYS A 404 -2.94 -30.13 -10.32
N ASP A 405 -2.41 -29.12 -9.62
CA ASP A 405 -2.33 -29.11 -8.15
C ASP A 405 -3.72 -28.88 -7.53
N GLN A 406 -3.99 -29.52 -6.38
CA GLN A 406 -5.29 -29.44 -5.70
C GLN A 406 -5.12 -29.35 -4.18
N GLU A 407 -6.02 -28.65 -3.52
CA GLU A 407 -5.96 -28.46 -2.07
C GLU A 407 -7.30 -28.73 -1.38
N VAL A 408 -7.24 -29.24 -0.14
CA VAL A 408 -8.40 -29.48 0.72
C VAL A 408 -8.18 -28.80 2.06
N GLY A 409 -8.87 -27.68 2.29
CA GLY A 409 -8.88 -26.96 3.58
C GLY A 409 -10.09 -27.25 4.47
N THR A 410 -11.03 -28.07 4.00
CA THR A 410 -12.28 -28.43 4.69
C THR A 410 -12.17 -29.79 5.38
N LEU A 411 -13.11 -30.09 6.30
CA LEU A 411 -13.12 -31.35 7.04
C LEU A 411 -13.26 -32.57 6.15
N THR A 412 -13.92 -32.41 5.01
CA THR A 412 -13.97 -33.40 3.96
C THR A 412 -13.59 -32.74 2.64
N GLY A 413 -13.03 -33.52 1.72
CA GLY A 413 -12.65 -33.05 0.40
C GLY A 413 -12.33 -34.21 -0.53
N ARG A 414 -11.80 -33.89 -1.70
CA ARG A 414 -11.52 -34.90 -2.72
C ARG A 414 -10.32 -34.47 -3.57
N PHE A 415 -9.48 -35.43 -3.91
CA PHE A 415 -8.37 -35.26 -4.86
C PHE A 415 -8.59 -36.12 -6.08
N THR A 416 -8.44 -35.53 -7.26
CA THR A 416 -8.47 -36.27 -8.52
C THR A 416 -7.18 -36.07 -9.32
N SER A 417 -6.74 -37.08 -10.05
CA SER A 417 -5.66 -36.89 -11.03
C SER A 417 -6.14 -35.99 -12.18
N PRO A 418 -5.24 -35.20 -12.82
CA PRO A 418 -5.61 -34.42 -14.00
C PRO A 418 -6.24 -35.30 -15.08
N GLY A 419 -7.34 -34.85 -15.67
CA GLY A 419 -8.08 -35.57 -16.70
C GLY A 419 -9.05 -36.65 -16.19
N PHE A 420 -9.09 -36.97 -14.89
CA PHE A 420 -9.99 -37.99 -14.34
C PHE A 420 -11.46 -37.68 -14.67
N PRO A 421 -12.27 -38.66 -15.13
CA PRO A 421 -12.03 -40.11 -15.15
C PRO A 421 -11.30 -40.65 -16.39
N SER A 422 -10.86 -39.77 -17.29
CA SER A 422 -10.01 -40.15 -18.43
C SER A 422 -8.55 -40.30 -17.99
N SER A 423 -7.72 -40.88 -18.87
CA SER A 423 -6.32 -41.12 -18.55
C SER A 423 -5.58 -39.82 -18.25
N TYR A 424 -4.70 -39.86 -17.24
CA TYR A 424 -3.94 -38.67 -16.87
C TYR A 424 -2.87 -38.33 -17.93
N PRO A 425 -2.52 -37.04 -18.13
CA PRO A 425 -1.49 -36.67 -19.09
C PRO A 425 -0.08 -37.16 -18.69
N ALA A 426 0.83 -37.22 -19.65
CA ALA A 426 2.25 -37.52 -19.42
C ALA A 426 2.99 -36.32 -18.79
N ASN A 427 4.18 -36.56 -18.21
CA ASN A 427 5.09 -35.57 -17.64
C ASN A 427 4.48 -34.66 -16.57
N GLN A 428 3.56 -35.20 -15.76
CA GLN A 428 2.88 -34.44 -14.72
C GLN A 428 3.72 -34.39 -13.45
N ARG A 429 3.61 -33.26 -12.75
CA ARG A 429 4.21 -33.03 -11.45
C ARG A 429 3.21 -32.27 -10.59
N CYS A 430 2.30 -33.01 -9.97
CA CYS A 430 1.16 -32.44 -9.25
C CYS A 430 1.36 -32.52 -7.74
N THR A 431 0.95 -31.49 -7.02
CA THR A 431 0.96 -31.43 -5.55
C THR A 431 -0.48 -31.42 -5.03
N TYR A 432 -0.77 -32.29 -4.06
CA TYR A 432 -2.07 -32.39 -3.39
C TYR A 432 -1.91 -32.08 -1.91
N SER A 433 -2.49 -30.97 -1.44
CA SER A 433 -2.26 -30.47 -0.08
C SER A 433 -3.53 -30.52 0.76
N VAL A 434 -3.46 -31.12 1.95
CA VAL A 434 -4.53 -31.02 2.95
C VAL A 434 -4.10 -30.01 4.01
N HIS A 435 -4.89 -28.96 4.17
CA HIS A 435 -4.68 -27.94 5.20
C HIS A 435 -5.51 -28.30 6.42
N ARG A 436 -4.86 -28.33 7.57
CA ARG A 436 -5.47 -28.68 8.84
C ARG A 436 -6.60 -27.69 9.15
N THR A 437 -7.80 -28.24 9.33
CA THR A 437 -9.01 -27.44 9.59
C THR A 437 -9.03 -26.76 10.95
N ASP A 438 -8.42 -27.40 11.97
CA ASP A 438 -8.31 -26.86 13.32
C ASP A 438 -7.28 -27.67 14.15
N ALA A 439 -6.77 -27.08 15.24
CA ALA A 439 -5.81 -27.69 16.16
C ALA A 439 -6.29 -29.02 16.78
N THR A 440 -7.59 -29.31 16.80
CA THR A 440 -8.13 -30.61 17.25
C THR A 440 -7.92 -31.76 16.26
N VAL A 441 -7.56 -31.47 15.01
CA VAL A 441 -7.32 -32.47 13.96
C VAL A 441 -5.85 -32.89 13.93
N CYS A 442 -5.54 -34.13 14.27
CA CYS A 442 -4.16 -34.63 14.22
C CYS A 442 -3.91 -35.63 13.07
N SER A 443 -4.96 -36.12 12.40
CA SER A 443 -4.84 -37.10 11.32
C SER A 443 -5.90 -36.93 10.24
N VAL A 444 -5.56 -37.36 9.02
CA VAL A 444 -6.39 -37.33 7.82
C VAL A 444 -6.60 -38.76 7.32
N ASP A 445 -7.84 -39.10 7.01
CA ASP A 445 -8.25 -40.31 6.31
C ASP A 445 -8.25 -40.05 4.81
N LEU A 446 -7.42 -40.78 4.06
CA LEU A 446 -7.38 -40.76 2.61
C LEU A 446 -8.01 -42.06 2.10
N ARG A 447 -9.24 -41.97 1.59
CA ARG A 447 -10.01 -43.09 1.06
C ARG A 447 -9.87 -43.15 -0.47
N PHE A 448 -9.15 -44.15 -0.96
CA PHE A 448 -8.91 -44.37 -2.39
C PHE A 448 -10.14 -45.02 -3.02
N ILE A 449 -10.95 -44.22 -3.74
CA ILE A 449 -12.16 -44.66 -4.44
C ILE A 449 -11.78 -45.37 -5.72
N THR A 450 -10.92 -44.72 -6.50
CA THR A 450 -10.31 -45.26 -7.71
C THR A 450 -8.84 -44.88 -7.67
N PHE A 451 -7.98 -45.81 -8.01
CA PHE A 451 -6.55 -45.56 -8.16
C PHE A 451 -6.02 -46.53 -9.22
N ASP A 452 -5.56 -45.99 -10.32
CA ASP A 452 -5.13 -46.70 -11.52
C ASP A 452 -3.99 -45.92 -12.16
N VAL A 453 -2.79 -46.12 -11.63
CA VAL A 453 -1.53 -45.46 -12.03
C VAL A 453 -0.61 -46.51 -12.64
N GLU A 454 0.19 -46.17 -13.65
CA GLU A 454 1.02 -47.15 -14.38
C GLU A 454 1.89 -47.99 -13.43
N PHE A 455 1.69 -49.31 -13.45
CA PHE A 455 2.48 -50.22 -12.63
C PHE A 455 3.87 -50.45 -13.24
N SER A 456 4.91 -50.16 -12.48
CA SER A 456 6.31 -50.29 -12.90
C SER A 456 7.16 -51.21 -12.00
N GLY A 457 6.53 -52.05 -11.17
CA GLY A 457 7.20 -52.97 -10.24
C GLY A 457 7.34 -52.42 -8.81
N ASP A 458 8.13 -53.09 -7.97
CA ASP A 458 8.16 -52.91 -6.50
C ASP A 458 8.57 -51.52 -5.98
N GLN A 459 9.07 -50.65 -6.85
CA GLN A 459 9.51 -49.29 -6.48
C GLN A 459 8.72 -48.17 -7.14
N CYS A 460 7.72 -48.48 -7.97
CA CYS A 460 6.92 -47.48 -8.69
C CYS A 460 7.80 -46.38 -9.29
N SER A 461 8.72 -46.78 -10.16
CA SER A 461 9.82 -45.94 -10.67
C SER A 461 9.43 -45.03 -11.82
N LYS A 462 8.30 -45.32 -12.47
CA LYS A 462 7.73 -44.52 -13.57
C LYS A 462 6.71 -43.53 -13.04
N ASP A 463 5.43 -43.89 -13.08
CA ASP A 463 4.35 -43.10 -12.52
C ASP A 463 4.07 -43.49 -11.08
N PHE A 464 3.89 -42.49 -10.21
CA PHE A 464 3.57 -42.75 -8.81
C PHE A 464 2.94 -41.58 -8.08
N LEU A 465 2.08 -41.90 -7.11
CA LEU A 465 1.70 -40.98 -6.05
C LEU A 465 2.62 -41.20 -4.83
N MET A 466 3.40 -40.17 -4.49
CA MET A 466 4.26 -40.15 -3.33
C MET A 466 3.50 -39.65 -2.10
N MET A 467 3.47 -40.50 -1.07
CA MET A 467 2.91 -40.24 0.23
C MET A 467 3.88 -39.41 1.11
N PRO A 468 3.41 -38.82 2.22
CA PRO A 468 4.22 -37.91 3.04
C PRO A 468 5.41 -38.60 3.74
N ASP A 469 5.30 -39.91 3.97
CA ASP A 469 6.37 -40.78 4.47
C ASP A 469 7.35 -41.23 3.37
N ARG A 470 7.23 -40.66 2.16
CA ARG A 470 7.98 -40.99 0.93
C ARG A 470 7.64 -42.35 0.31
N THR A 471 6.59 -43.03 0.79
CA THR A 471 6.09 -44.25 0.13
C THR A 471 5.53 -43.91 -1.24
N ARG A 472 5.90 -44.66 -2.27
CA ARG A 472 5.39 -44.49 -3.65
C ARG A 472 4.30 -45.50 -3.96
N LEU A 473 3.22 -45.04 -4.57
CA LEU A 473 2.07 -45.86 -4.95
C LEU A 473 1.86 -45.85 -6.45
N CYS A 474 1.69 -47.02 -7.04
CA CYS A 474 1.37 -47.25 -8.45
C CYS A 474 0.55 -48.54 -8.59
N GLY A 475 0.03 -48.82 -9.78
CA GLY A 475 -0.91 -49.91 -10.03
C GLY A 475 -2.31 -49.59 -9.52
N THR A 476 -3.02 -50.61 -9.05
CA THR A 476 -4.35 -50.47 -8.47
C THR A 476 -4.32 -50.54 -6.94
N THR A 477 -4.98 -49.61 -6.27
CA THR A 477 -5.09 -49.61 -4.80
C THR A 477 -6.49 -49.19 -4.36
N SER A 478 -6.89 -49.65 -3.18
CA SER A 478 -8.18 -49.32 -2.57
C SER A 478 -8.08 -49.33 -1.05
N GLY A 479 -9.06 -48.70 -0.38
CA GLY A 479 -9.13 -48.62 1.08
C GLY A 479 -8.76 -47.25 1.65
N THR A 480 -8.74 -47.15 2.97
CA THR A 480 -8.50 -45.89 3.69
C THR A 480 -7.16 -45.92 4.40
N ARG A 481 -6.37 -44.86 4.24
CA ARG A 481 -5.11 -44.65 4.95
C ARG A 481 -5.23 -43.48 5.92
N VAL A 482 -4.81 -43.69 7.16
CA VAL A 482 -4.78 -42.65 8.20
C VAL A 482 -3.38 -42.06 8.26
N ILE A 483 -3.23 -40.79 7.91
CA ILE A 483 -1.96 -40.09 7.90
C ILE A 483 -1.96 -38.98 8.93
N LYS A 484 -0.91 -38.86 9.75
CA LYS A 484 -0.76 -37.76 10.70
C LYS A 484 -0.15 -36.54 10.02
N PHE A 485 -0.54 -35.35 10.47
CA PHE A 485 0.16 -34.13 10.08
C PHE A 485 1.63 -34.20 10.53
N PRO A 486 2.59 -33.71 9.71
CA PRO A 486 3.99 -33.62 10.13
C PRO A 486 4.12 -32.76 11.39
N ALA A 487 5.08 -33.09 12.25
CA ALA A 487 5.31 -32.32 13.48
C ALA A 487 5.63 -30.85 13.15
N GLY A 488 4.86 -29.92 13.70
CA GLY A 488 5.03 -28.48 13.46
C GLY A 488 4.49 -27.99 12.11
N SER A 489 3.80 -28.84 11.32
CA SER A 489 3.18 -28.46 10.05
C SER A 489 1.68 -28.66 10.10
N ASP A 490 0.92 -27.65 9.68
CA ASP A 490 -0.53 -27.74 9.46
C ASP A 490 -0.88 -28.13 8.02
N ILE A 491 0.13 -28.53 7.24
CA ILE A 491 -0.01 -28.96 5.84
C ILE A 491 0.47 -30.40 5.70
N LEU A 492 -0.36 -31.23 5.05
CA LEU A 492 -0.05 -32.58 4.63
C LEU A 492 -0.02 -32.63 3.09
N ALA A 493 1.14 -32.93 2.48
CA ALA A 493 1.30 -32.90 1.03
C ALA A 493 1.56 -34.30 0.44
N LEU A 494 0.86 -34.62 -0.65
CA LEU A 494 1.10 -35.77 -1.54
C LEU A 494 1.61 -35.24 -2.88
N ASN A 495 2.45 -35.99 -3.58
CA ASN A 495 3.00 -35.56 -4.87
C ASN A 495 2.80 -36.63 -5.93
N PHE A 496 2.15 -36.31 -7.05
CA PHE A 496 1.97 -37.21 -8.18
C PHE A 496 2.97 -36.90 -9.29
N PHE A 497 3.59 -37.95 -9.82
CA PHE A 497 4.54 -37.88 -10.92
C PHE A 497 4.09 -38.82 -12.02
N SER A 498 4.11 -38.35 -13.27
CA SER A 498 4.04 -39.20 -14.46
C SER A 498 5.23 -38.98 -15.40
N ASP A 499 5.65 -40.02 -16.09
CA ASP A 499 6.70 -39.97 -17.10
C ASP A 499 6.12 -39.69 -18.51
N GLU A 500 6.94 -39.86 -19.56
CA GLU A 500 6.56 -39.56 -20.94
C GLU A 500 5.64 -40.65 -21.58
N TYR A 501 5.53 -41.85 -20.99
CA TYR A 501 4.93 -43.01 -21.63
C TYR A 501 3.96 -43.79 -20.73
N ARG A 502 2.78 -44.12 -21.30
CA ARG A 502 1.70 -44.92 -20.70
C ARG A 502 1.04 -44.23 -19.50
N SER A 503 -0.26 -44.01 -19.61
CA SER A 503 -1.07 -43.44 -18.54
C SER A 503 -2.22 -44.37 -18.15
N GLY A 504 -2.46 -44.55 -16.86
CA GLY A 504 -3.67 -45.15 -16.32
C GLY A 504 -4.84 -44.16 -16.25
N ARG A 505 -6.00 -44.58 -15.73
CA ARG A 505 -7.16 -43.70 -15.51
C ARG A 505 -6.94 -42.67 -14.38
N GLY A 506 -5.90 -42.88 -13.58
CA GLY A 506 -5.52 -42.02 -12.49
C GLY A 506 -6.29 -42.31 -11.21
N PHE A 507 -6.55 -41.29 -10.40
CA PHE A 507 -7.09 -41.50 -9.07
C PHE A 507 -8.19 -40.52 -8.67
N ASP A 508 -8.97 -40.98 -7.70
CA ASP A 508 -10.05 -40.30 -7.02
C ASP A 508 -10.00 -40.70 -5.55
N ILE A 509 -9.60 -39.75 -4.71
CA ILE A 509 -9.31 -39.95 -3.29
C ILE A 509 -10.21 -39.03 -2.49
N GLU A 510 -11.05 -39.58 -1.62
CA GLU A 510 -11.77 -38.80 -0.63
C GLU A 510 -10.89 -38.51 0.59
N VAL A 511 -10.95 -37.28 1.05
CA VAL A 511 -10.18 -36.77 2.19
C VAL A 511 -11.15 -36.53 3.33
N THR A 512 -10.84 -37.01 4.54
CA THR A 512 -11.62 -36.72 5.77
C THR A 512 -10.70 -36.45 6.94
N GLN A 513 -10.79 -35.27 7.52
CA GLN A 513 -10.00 -34.83 8.67
C GLN A 513 -10.63 -35.28 9.99
N ARG A 514 -9.86 -35.95 10.87
CA ARG A 514 -10.38 -36.48 12.15
C ARG A 514 -10.21 -35.50 13.30
N ARG A 515 -11.32 -34.96 13.81
CA ARG A 515 -11.35 -34.12 15.03
C ARG A 515 -11.04 -34.91 16.31
N ASN A 516 -10.51 -34.23 17.31
CA ASN A 516 -10.29 -34.69 18.69
C ASN A 516 -9.38 -35.93 18.83
N THR A 517 -8.44 -36.12 17.92
CA THR A 517 -7.44 -37.20 17.99
C THR A 517 -6.14 -36.79 18.71
N CYS A 518 -6.04 -35.50 19.06
CA CYS A 518 -4.91 -34.93 19.79
C CYS A 518 -5.06 -35.15 21.31
N ARG A 519 -4.97 -36.40 21.79
CA ARG A 519 -4.59 -36.64 23.19
C ARG A 519 -3.07 -36.56 23.28
N VAL A 520 -2.54 -35.36 23.49
CA VAL A 520 -1.12 -35.18 23.82
C VAL A 520 -1.03 -34.82 25.31
N PRO A 521 -0.29 -35.60 26.13
CA PRO A 521 0.00 -35.25 27.51
C PRO A 521 0.71 -33.89 27.59
N ALA A 522 0.46 -33.16 28.67
CA ALA A 522 0.81 -31.75 28.87
C ALA A 522 2.33 -31.44 29.01
N SER A 523 3.22 -32.00 28.19
CA SER A 523 4.67 -31.90 28.46
C SER A 523 5.60 -31.43 27.33
N ASP A 524 5.16 -30.98 26.16
CA ASP A 524 6.11 -30.43 25.17
C ASP A 524 5.46 -29.41 24.23
N CYS A 525 5.51 -28.13 24.63
CA CYS A 525 5.39 -27.02 23.69
C CYS A 525 6.76 -26.34 23.52
N GLY A 526 7.09 -25.86 22.33
CA GLY A 526 8.41 -25.31 22.05
C GLY A 526 8.76 -25.32 20.56
N ALA A 527 9.80 -24.58 20.19
CA ALA A 527 10.33 -24.54 18.84
C ALA A 527 11.86 -24.34 18.87
N GLU A 528 12.53 -24.81 17.83
CA GLU A 528 13.97 -24.65 17.66
C GLU A 528 14.27 -23.91 16.35
N VAL A 529 14.98 -22.78 16.44
CA VAL A 529 15.39 -21.95 15.29
C VAL A 529 16.88 -22.16 15.05
N THR A 530 17.24 -22.62 13.85
CA THR A 530 18.63 -22.92 13.45
C THR A 530 19.15 -22.07 12.30
N SER A 531 18.29 -21.27 11.67
CA SER A 531 18.61 -20.33 10.60
C SER A 531 19.08 -18.98 11.14
N SER A 532 19.65 -18.13 10.26
CA SER A 532 20.08 -16.75 10.62
C SER A 532 18.94 -15.79 10.96
N ALA A 533 17.71 -16.13 10.59
CA ALA A 533 16.49 -15.48 11.03
C ALA A 533 15.36 -16.52 11.07
N GLY A 534 14.35 -16.33 11.93
CA GLY A 534 13.22 -17.25 12.07
C GLY A 534 12.11 -16.67 12.94
N ARG A 535 10.93 -17.29 12.93
CA ARG A 535 9.75 -16.84 13.68
C ARG A 535 9.35 -17.84 14.75
N ILE A 536 9.03 -17.34 15.94
CA ILE A 536 8.56 -18.13 17.08
C ILE A 536 7.15 -17.68 17.42
N THR A 537 6.24 -18.63 17.65
CA THR A 537 4.86 -18.36 18.07
C THR A 537 4.50 -19.14 19.32
N SER A 538 3.60 -18.56 20.14
CA SER A 538 2.99 -19.26 21.26
C SER A 538 1.99 -20.32 20.74
N PRO A 539 1.78 -21.43 21.48
CA PRO A 539 0.82 -22.44 21.09
C PRO A 539 -0.59 -21.84 20.96
N GLY A 540 -1.20 -22.01 19.79
CA GLY A 540 -2.53 -21.51 19.50
C GLY A 540 -2.59 -20.13 18.83
N TYR A 541 -1.48 -19.40 18.74
CA TYR A 541 -1.43 -18.10 18.04
C TYR A 541 -1.95 -18.23 16.58
N PRO A 542 -2.83 -17.33 16.10
CA PRO A 542 -3.20 -16.02 16.68
C PRO A 542 -4.31 -16.07 17.74
N ARG A 543 -4.84 -17.25 18.11
CA ARG A 543 -5.79 -17.39 19.21
C ARG A 543 -5.06 -17.39 20.56
N TYR A 544 -5.81 -17.18 21.64
CA TYR A 544 -5.26 -17.19 23.00
C TYR A 544 -4.54 -18.50 23.31
N TYR A 545 -3.39 -18.38 23.98
CA TYR A 545 -2.66 -19.53 24.50
C TYR A 545 -3.46 -20.20 25.63
N THR A 546 -3.35 -21.53 25.75
CA THR A 546 -4.09 -22.30 26.76
C THR A 546 -3.38 -22.30 28.11
N SER A 547 -4.10 -22.52 29.21
CA SER A 547 -3.52 -22.61 30.56
C SER A 547 -2.61 -23.82 30.75
N GLY A 548 -1.59 -23.70 31.61
CA GLY A 548 -0.74 -24.82 32.04
C GLY A 548 0.41 -25.17 31.10
N LEU A 549 0.76 -24.27 30.17
CA LEU A 549 1.86 -24.46 29.24
C LEU A 549 3.22 -24.28 29.93
N ARG A 550 4.18 -25.13 29.57
CA ARG A 550 5.60 -24.97 29.90
C ARG A 550 6.41 -25.13 28.63
N CYS A 551 6.58 -24.01 27.92
CA CYS A 551 7.21 -24.05 26.60
C CYS A 551 8.69 -23.71 26.65
N HIS A 552 9.50 -24.42 25.85
CA HIS A 552 10.92 -24.16 25.72
C HIS A 552 11.30 -23.85 24.27
N TYR A 553 11.83 -22.65 24.05
CA TYR A 553 12.28 -22.18 22.73
C TYR A 553 13.80 -22.15 22.68
N LYS A 554 14.39 -22.71 21.62
CA LYS A 554 15.84 -22.79 21.44
C LYS A 554 16.26 -22.05 20.19
N ILE A 555 17.18 -21.09 20.31
CA ILE A 555 17.81 -20.42 19.16
C ILE A 555 19.25 -20.90 19.08
N ARG A 556 19.60 -21.58 17.98
CA ARG A 556 20.97 -22.01 17.71
C ARG A 556 21.62 -21.03 16.76
N ARG A 557 22.86 -20.64 17.09
CA ARG A 557 23.69 -19.87 16.16
C ARG A 557 23.84 -20.67 14.84
N PRO A 558 23.55 -20.06 13.68
CA PRO A 558 23.72 -20.71 12.38
C PRO A 558 25.20 -20.94 12.04
N ASP A 559 26.07 -20.03 12.50
CA ASP A 559 27.52 -20.08 12.29
C ASP A 559 28.27 -19.59 13.55
N PRO A 560 29.50 -20.06 13.83
CA PRO A 560 30.30 -19.61 14.97
C PRO A 560 30.61 -18.10 15.00
N SER A 561 30.53 -17.40 13.87
CA SER A 561 30.70 -15.94 13.77
C SER A 561 29.50 -15.12 14.27
N THR A 562 28.35 -15.76 14.52
CA THR A 562 27.17 -15.08 15.07
C THR A 562 27.35 -14.87 16.58
N CYS A 563 27.60 -13.62 16.99
CA CYS A 563 27.87 -13.25 18.38
C CYS A 563 26.65 -12.75 19.16
N THR A 564 25.60 -12.31 18.47
CA THR A 564 24.40 -11.72 19.08
C THR A 564 23.12 -12.27 18.45
N VAL A 565 22.03 -12.24 19.21
CA VAL A 565 20.68 -12.56 18.75
C VAL A 565 19.79 -11.36 19.09
N GLU A 566 19.11 -10.82 18.09
CA GLU A 566 18.12 -9.76 18.26
C GLU A 566 16.73 -10.38 18.29
N LEU A 567 15.92 -10.02 19.30
CA LEU A 567 14.53 -10.45 19.41
C LEU A 567 13.61 -9.28 19.04
N ASP A 568 12.79 -9.48 18.03
CA ASP A 568 11.79 -8.51 17.55
C ASP A 568 10.38 -9.05 17.85
N PHE A 569 9.68 -8.42 18.80
CA PHE A 569 8.32 -8.81 19.18
C PHE A 569 7.30 -8.12 18.27
N ARG A 570 6.71 -8.88 17.36
CA ARG A 570 5.65 -8.39 16.46
C ARG A 570 4.29 -8.25 17.12
N VAL A 571 3.97 -9.19 18.01
CA VAL A 571 2.78 -9.16 18.86
C VAL A 571 3.20 -9.72 20.20
N PHE A 572 2.95 -8.98 21.26
CA PHE A 572 3.18 -9.41 22.63
C PHE A 572 1.93 -9.10 23.43
N ASP A 573 1.25 -10.14 23.89
CA ASP A 573 0.04 -10.05 24.70
C ASP A 573 0.02 -11.25 25.66
N VAL A 574 0.60 -11.05 26.84
CA VAL A 574 0.71 -12.04 27.91
C VAL A 574 0.07 -11.45 29.15
N ALA A 575 -0.76 -12.20 29.87
CA ALA A 575 -1.52 -11.68 30.99
C ALA A 575 -0.65 -10.93 32.02
N MET A 576 -1.02 -9.69 32.32
CA MET A 576 -0.24 -8.83 33.21
C MET A 576 -0.43 -9.24 34.68
N SER A 577 0.67 -9.39 35.42
CA SER A 577 0.67 -9.64 36.87
C SER A 577 1.83 -8.91 37.53
N ALA A 578 1.74 -8.67 38.85
CA ALA A 578 2.79 -7.98 39.60
C ALA A 578 4.11 -8.78 39.50
N GLY A 579 5.13 -8.18 38.87
CA GLY A 579 6.41 -8.84 38.63
C GLY A 579 6.36 -10.02 37.64
N CYS A 580 5.31 -10.13 36.83
CA CYS A 580 5.10 -11.25 35.90
C CYS A 580 5.21 -12.62 36.59
N SER A 581 4.51 -12.75 37.72
CA SER A 581 4.52 -13.96 38.56
C SER A 581 3.60 -15.06 38.05
N GLU A 582 2.54 -14.69 37.32
CA GLU A 582 1.57 -15.61 36.74
C GLU A 582 2.04 -16.08 35.36
N ASP A 583 1.51 -15.49 34.29
CA ASP A 583 1.96 -15.76 32.92
C ASP A 583 3.16 -14.88 32.58
N TYR A 584 4.19 -15.48 31.98
CA TYR A 584 5.38 -14.75 31.56
C TYR A 584 6.13 -15.44 30.43
N LEU A 585 6.84 -14.62 29.65
CA LEU A 585 7.95 -15.07 28.81
C LEU A 585 9.25 -14.76 29.55
N GLN A 586 10.09 -15.79 29.75
CA GLN A 586 11.39 -15.61 30.41
C GLN A 586 12.54 -15.60 29.40
N LEU A 587 13.41 -14.59 29.49
CA LEU A 587 14.62 -14.49 28.68
C LEU A 587 15.81 -15.20 29.34
N PRO A 588 16.90 -15.47 28.60
CA PRO A 588 18.09 -16.16 29.14
C PRO A 588 18.77 -15.45 30.31
N ASP A 589 18.61 -14.13 30.42
CA ASP A 589 19.10 -13.31 31.55
C ASP A 589 18.20 -13.39 32.80
N GLN A 590 17.21 -14.28 32.78
CA GLN A 590 16.18 -14.50 33.80
C GLN A 590 15.12 -13.40 33.94
N SER A 591 15.16 -12.36 33.11
CA SER A 591 14.10 -11.35 33.06
C SER A 591 12.78 -11.97 32.60
N ARG A 592 11.66 -11.46 33.15
CA ARG A 592 10.30 -11.91 32.82
C ARG A 592 9.53 -10.79 32.16
N LEU A 593 8.88 -11.11 31.05
CA LEU A 593 8.06 -10.21 30.27
C LEU A 593 6.59 -10.65 30.34
N CYS A 594 5.69 -9.70 30.60
CA CYS A 594 4.24 -9.85 30.54
C CYS A 594 3.61 -8.48 30.21
N GLY A 595 2.38 -8.44 29.71
CA GLY A 595 1.69 -7.23 29.25
C GLY A 595 1.42 -7.21 27.73
N SER A 596 0.99 -6.05 27.23
CA SER A 596 0.60 -5.82 25.82
C SER A 596 1.26 -4.56 25.20
N GLN A 597 1.50 -4.54 23.88
CA GLN A 597 2.04 -3.38 23.13
C GLN A 597 1.03 -2.23 22.96
N THR A 598 -0.26 -2.52 23.07
CA THR A 598 -1.35 -1.53 23.19
C THR A 598 -2.04 -1.76 24.52
N THR A 599 -2.05 -0.76 25.39
CA THR A 599 -2.65 -0.90 26.73
C THR A 599 -3.68 0.17 26.97
N THR A 600 -4.73 -0.15 27.73
CA THR A 600 -5.71 0.83 28.17
C THR A 600 -5.60 1.10 29.65
N MET A 601 -5.97 2.30 30.06
CA MET A 601 -5.95 2.72 31.46
C MET A 601 -7.24 3.46 31.76
N ILE A 602 -7.90 3.02 32.82
CA ILE A 602 -9.07 3.69 33.37
C ILE A 602 -8.73 4.21 34.76
N SER A 603 -9.31 5.35 35.14
CA SER A 603 -9.21 5.82 36.53
C SER A 603 -9.92 4.84 37.47
N PRO A 604 -9.46 4.70 38.72
CA PRO A 604 -10.21 3.97 39.75
C PRO A 604 -11.65 4.51 39.80
N GLY A 605 -12.66 3.64 39.97
CA GLY A 605 -14.06 4.07 40.03
C GLY A 605 -14.70 4.51 38.70
N TYR A 606 -13.98 4.48 37.57
CA TYR A 606 -14.52 4.86 36.24
C TYR A 606 -15.82 4.12 35.88
N GLN A 607 -15.91 2.82 36.16
CA GLN A 607 -17.11 2.02 35.92
C GLN A 607 -18.28 2.38 36.85
N SER A 608 -17.98 2.95 38.01
CA SER A 608 -18.95 3.40 39.01
C SER A 608 -19.41 4.84 38.79
N GLY A 609 -18.86 5.53 37.77
CA GLY A 609 -19.26 6.86 37.35
C GLY A 609 -18.41 8.01 37.90
N SER A 610 -17.53 7.77 38.88
CA SER A 610 -16.60 8.77 39.41
C SER A 610 -15.39 8.12 40.08
N TYR A 611 -14.22 8.79 40.05
CA TYR A 611 -13.06 8.34 40.82
C TYR A 611 -13.22 8.57 42.33
N PRO A 612 -12.46 7.85 43.19
CA PRO A 612 -12.53 8.00 44.65
C PRO A 612 -11.70 9.19 45.15
N ASP A 613 -12.06 9.70 46.33
CA ASP A 613 -11.31 10.72 47.06
C ASP A 613 -9.93 10.18 47.50
N ASN A 614 -8.92 11.04 47.52
CA ASN A 614 -7.55 10.74 47.99
C ASN A 614 -6.88 9.57 47.25
N ALA A 615 -7.17 9.39 45.96
CA ALA A 615 -6.53 8.37 45.14
C ALA A 615 -5.10 8.81 44.82
N ASP A 616 -4.12 7.95 45.04
CA ASP A 616 -2.74 8.15 44.58
C ASP A 616 -2.27 6.85 43.91
N CYS A 617 -2.26 6.87 42.58
CA CYS A 617 -1.99 5.70 41.75
C CYS A 617 -0.77 5.98 40.87
N ARG A 618 0.23 5.12 40.94
CA ARG A 618 1.46 5.24 40.14
C ARG A 618 1.60 4.05 39.19
N TYR A 619 1.87 4.36 37.92
CA TYR A 619 2.01 3.42 36.83
C TYR A 619 3.35 3.65 36.15
N THR A 620 3.96 2.58 35.65
CA THR A 620 5.24 2.62 34.94
C THR A 620 5.06 1.96 33.59
N VAL A 621 5.34 2.71 32.52
CA VAL A 621 5.30 2.23 31.13
C VAL A 621 6.72 2.00 30.68
N LYS A 622 7.10 0.75 30.39
CA LYS A 622 8.43 0.42 29.88
C LYS A 622 8.42 0.32 28.36
N LYS A 623 9.50 0.73 27.69
CA LYS A 623 9.68 0.52 26.25
C LYS A 623 9.51 -0.96 25.92
N SER A 624 8.75 -1.26 24.86
CA SER A 624 8.58 -2.63 24.36
C SER A 624 9.79 -3.09 23.54
N SER A 625 10.57 -2.16 22.98
CA SER A 625 11.84 -2.39 22.31
C SER A 625 12.70 -1.12 22.29
N PHE A 626 13.99 -1.26 21.95
CA PHE A 626 14.90 -0.12 21.79
C PHE A 626 14.54 0.81 20.61
N GLN A 627 13.67 0.36 19.70
CA GLN A 627 13.20 1.16 18.56
C GLN A 627 12.09 2.13 18.99
N VAL A 628 11.49 1.96 20.17
CA VAL A 628 10.44 2.87 20.68
C VAL A 628 11.07 4.16 21.21
N CYS A 629 10.68 5.30 20.65
CA CYS A 629 11.02 6.62 21.19
C CYS A 629 9.84 7.43 21.71
N ALA A 630 8.59 7.03 21.44
CA ALA A 630 7.45 7.82 21.90
C ALA A 630 6.28 6.96 22.41
N LEU A 631 5.54 7.51 23.36
CA LEU A 631 4.28 7.02 23.87
C LEU A 631 3.16 7.93 23.38
N GLN A 632 2.31 7.41 22.49
CA GLN A 632 1.09 8.08 22.06
C GLN A 632 -0.04 7.73 23.04
N VAL A 633 -0.69 8.77 23.58
CA VAL A 633 -1.79 8.68 24.53
C VAL A 633 -3.03 9.26 23.89
N LYS A 634 -4.07 8.43 23.78
CA LYS A 634 -5.36 8.81 23.23
C LYS A 634 -6.39 8.91 24.36
N PHE A 635 -7.05 10.04 24.46
CA PHE A 635 -8.01 10.37 25.53
C PHE A 635 -9.43 10.12 25.03
N TYR A 636 -10.05 9.02 25.46
CA TYR A 636 -11.46 8.74 25.17
C TYR A 636 -12.36 9.49 26.14
N THR A 637 -12.06 9.40 27.43
CA THR A 637 -12.73 10.18 28.47
C THR A 637 -11.64 10.80 29.33
N PHE A 638 -11.75 12.07 29.67
CA PHE A 638 -10.87 12.73 30.63
C PHE A 638 -11.62 13.89 31.26
N ASP A 639 -11.99 13.71 32.52
CA ASP A 639 -12.78 14.64 33.30
C ASP A 639 -12.31 14.57 34.76
N LEU A 640 -11.32 15.41 35.07
CA LEU A 640 -10.75 15.60 36.41
C LEU A 640 -11.09 17.00 36.93
N GLU A 641 -11.10 17.20 38.25
CA GLU A 641 -11.37 18.51 38.83
C GLU A 641 -10.40 19.58 38.28
N GLN A 642 -10.96 20.64 37.70
CA GLN A 642 -10.17 21.75 37.20
C GLN A 642 -9.70 22.63 38.36
N SER A 643 -8.39 22.90 38.41
CA SER A 643 -7.76 23.81 39.37
C SER A 643 -6.57 24.55 38.74
N GLU A 644 -6.16 25.65 39.36
CA GLU A 644 -4.95 26.38 38.95
C GLU A 644 -3.73 25.45 39.08
N ASP A 645 -2.93 25.37 38.00
CA ASP A 645 -1.78 24.46 37.84
C ASP A 645 -2.08 22.97 38.13
N CYS A 646 -3.34 22.56 38.03
CA CYS A 646 -3.78 21.20 38.38
C CYS A 646 -3.31 20.79 39.79
N ALA A 647 -3.41 21.71 40.75
CA ALA A 647 -2.95 21.51 42.13
C ALA A 647 -3.80 20.51 42.93
N LYS A 648 -5.03 20.25 42.48
CA LYS A 648 -5.96 19.29 43.10
C LYS A 648 -5.87 17.93 42.44
N ASP A 649 -6.80 17.62 41.54
CA ASP A 649 -6.83 16.37 40.80
C ASP A 649 -5.99 16.48 39.53
N TYR A 650 -5.08 15.54 39.33
CA TYR A 650 -4.24 15.55 38.14
C TYR A 650 -3.80 14.17 37.69
N LEU A 651 -3.61 14.04 36.39
CA LEU A 651 -2.83 12.98 35.77
C LEU A 651 -1.49 13.54 35.33
N PHE A 652 -0.42 13.03 35.91
CA PHE A 652 0.96 13.37 35.57
C PHE A 652 1.50 12.40 34.52
N ILE A 653 1.87 12.92 33.34
CA ILE A 653 2.46 12.15 32.24
C ILE A 653 3.64 12.96 31.68
N ALA A 654 4.82 12.34 31.58
CA ALA A 654 6.02 12.93 30.97
C ALA A 654 6.26 14.39 31.41
N GLU A 655 6.36 14.59 32.73
CA GLU A 655 6.62 15.88 33.38
C GLU A 655 5.48 16.92 33.29
N GLN A 656 4.31 16.55 32.77
CA GLN A 656 3.15 17.44 32.66
C GLN A 656 1.99 16.98 33.54
N LYS A 657 1.41 17.91 34.31
CA LYS A 657 0.13 17.71 35.01
C LYS A 657 -1.04 18.06 34.09
N LEU A 658 -2.01 17.16 34.02
CA LEU A 658 -3.22 17.30 33.22
C LEU A 658 -4.44 17.25 34.14
N CYS A 659 -5.37 18.19 34.00
CA CYS A 659 -6.63 18.25 34.75
C CYS A 659 -7.72 18.94 33.91
N GLY A 660 -8.95 18.99 34.42
CA GLY A 660 -10.11 19.50 33.69
C GLY A 660 -10.65 18.49 32.68
N ARG A 661 -11.33 19.01 31.66
CA ARG A 661 -12.00 18.19 30.64
C ARG A 661 -11.29 18.28 29.29
N MET A 662 -10.95 17.14 28.71
CA MET A 662 -10.37 17.08 27.35
C MET A 662 -11.39 16.63 26.31
N GLU A 663 -11.11 16.99 25.06
CA GLU A 663 -11.92 16.58 23.92
C GLU A 663 -11.78 15.08 23.65
N TYR A 664 -12.91 14.44 23.35
CA TYR A 664 -12.95 13.02 22.97
C TYR A 664 -12.05 12.77 21.77
N ASP A 665 -11.28 11.68 21.81
CA ASP A 665 -10.36 11.26 20.75
C ASP A 665 -9.10 12.13 20.62
N SER A 666 -8.89 13.11 21.51
CA SER A 666 -7.65 13.90 21.50
C SER A 666 -6.43 13.01 21.72
N VAL A 667 -5.33 13.33 21.03
CA VAL A 667 -4.10 12.54 21.05
C VAL A 667 -2.96 13.43 21.51
N ARG A 668 -2.14 12.92 22.42
CA ARG A 668 -0.85 13.51 22.79
C ARG A 668 0.24 12.49 22.59
N THR A 669 1.41 12.95 22.19
CA THR A 669 2.59 12.10 22.04
C THR A 669 3.66 12.61 22.98
N HIS A 670 4.23 11.70 23.76
CA HIS A 670 5.26 11.99 24.75
C HIS A 670 6.51 11.18 24.41
N GLU A 671 7.66 11.83 24.33
CA GLU A 671 8.92 11.14 24.07
C GLU A 671 9.38 10.38 25.31
N PHE A 672 9.94 9.19 25.09
CA PHE A 672 10.62 8.44 26.13
C PHE A 672 12.01 9.05 26.37
N LEU A 673 12.18 9.74 27.49
CA LEU A 673 13.48 10.25 27.93
C LEU A 673 14.39 9.14 28.48
N GLU A 674 13.78 8.12 29.10
CA GLU A 674 14.44 6.91 29.60
C GLU A 674 13.73 5.65 29.07
N ASP A 675 14.18 4.46 29.45
CA ASP A 675 13.54 3.19 29.06
C ASP A 675 12.18 2.95 29.75
N GLU A 676 11.84 3.79 30.72
CA GLU A 676 10.60 3.78 31.46
C GLU A 676 9.99 5.19 31.55
N MET A 677 8.66 5.28 31.53
CA MET A 677 7.89 6.51 31.73
C MET A 677 6.93 6.32 32.89
N ILE A 678 6.91 7.26 33.83
CA ILE A 678 6.02 7.22 35.00
C ILE A 678 4.74 8.01 34.68
N ILE A 679 3.60 7.39 34.98
CA ILE A 679 2.29 8.02 34.94
C ILE A 679 1.71 8.00 36.36
N GLN A 680 1.24 9.13 36.87
CA GLN A 680 0.68 9.21 38.22
C GLN A 680 -0.68 9.89 38.21
N PHE A 681 -1.69 9.26 38.81
CA PHE A 681 -2.99 9.87 39.05
C PHE A 681 -3.12 10.23 40.53
N HIS A 682 -3.47 11.48 40.80
CA HIS A 682 -3.73 12.00 42.13
C HIS A 682 -5.12 12.64 42.19
N SER A 683 -5.89 12.39 43.26
CA SER A 683 -7.10 13.13 43.60
C SER A 683 -7.07 13.67 45.03
N ASP A 684 -7.73 14.80 45.25
CA ASP A 684 -7.91 15.39 46.58
C ASP A 684 -9.14 14.79 47.31
N ALA A 685 -9.57 15.39 48.42
CA ALA A 685 -10.64 14.86 49.25
C ALA A 685 -12.07 15.19 48.76
N PHE A 686 -12.25 15.95 47.67
CA PHE A 686 -13.56 16.46 47.24
C PHE A 686 -13.68 16.66 45.71
N LYS A 687 -14.93 16.66 45.19
CA LYS A 687 -15.29 17.05 43.80
C LYS A 687 -14.73 16.16 42.66
N ASN A 688 -15.03 14.87 42.74
CA ASN A 688 -14.61 13.93 41.71
C ASN A 688 -15.46 14.03 40.43
N GLY A 689 -14.80 14.07 39.27
CA GLY A 689 -15.41 13.92 37.95
C GLY A 689 -15.57 12.46 37.51
N ALA A 690 -15.89 12.26 36.23
CA ALA A 690 -16.03 10.91 35.64
C ALA A 690 -14.70 10.15 35.55
N GLY A 691 -13.57 10.85 35.67
CA GLY A 691 -12.24 10.27 35.59
C GLY A 691 -11.73 10.15 34.16
N PHE A 692 -10.94 9.13 33.87
CA PHE A 692 -10.34 8.97 32.54
C PHE A 692 -10.40 7.55 32.00
N PHE A 693 -10.42 7.47 30.67
CA PHE A 693 -10.19 6.26 29.87
C PHE A 693 -9.21 6.60 28.75
N LEU A 694 -8.03 6.01 28.83
CA LEU A 694 -6.89 6.29 27.98
C LEU A 694 -6.49 5.02 27.23
N LEU A 695 -6.03 5.21 25.99
CA LEU A 695 -5.36 4.18 25.20
C LEU A 695 -3.93 4.62 24.94
N PHE A 696 -2.99 3.73 25.24
CA PHE A 696 -1.56 3.93 25.05
C PHE A 696 -1.06 3.08 23.90
N GLU A 697 -0.28 3.70 23.02
CA GLU A 697 0.41 3.05 21.91
C GLU A 697 1.88 3.50 21.88
N GLN A 698 2.80 2.55 21.92
CA GLN A 698 4.23 2.84 21.78
C GLN A 698 4.60 2.98 20.30
N LYS A 699 5.24 4.09 19.94
CA LYS A 699 5.65 4.42 18.57
C LYS A 699 7.15 4.25 18.41
N THR A 700 7.53 3.52 17.36
CA THR A 700 8.92 3.35 16.96
C THR A 700 9.43 4.58 16.21
N CYS A 701 10.72 4.85 16.39
CA CYS A 701 11.56 5.49 15.40
C CYS A 701 12.05 4.41 14.43
#